data_AF-A0AB73SFZ5-F1
#
_entry.id   AF-A0AB73SFZ5-F1
#
_cell.length_a   1.000
_cell.length_b   1.000
_cell.length_c   1.000
_cell.angle_alpha   90.00
_cell.angle_beta   90.00
_cell.angle_gamma   90.00
#
_symmetry.space_group_name_H-M   'P 1'
#
loop_
_entity.id
_entity.type
_entity.pdbx_description
1 polymer ?
#
loop_
_entity_poly.entity_id
_entity_poly.type
_entity_poly.pdbx_seq_one_letter_code
_entity_poly.pdbx_strand_id
1 'polypeptide(L)'
;MTFWQFAFKNVSRNSKAYFAYFVSSAFSIMVFFSFTVYAYHPRLQSVQNFQDRDPLMNLASTAQFVIVMFSFFFLLYSIGTFLNVRKQQFGILTILGISQRQLKRLLFTENMIIGILSIFIGIQGGLVFSNFFLLVTSKLTSAKGLYLYWPTEAIIVTTVTFIILFLIVSTFTPMFIRTRKTVHLIKGNKKVTAEKRPSILISIFALTCLGLCYYIAGYPQGYVTEKNVQNGSVFFIILSILPLVVIGTYFFFSQTFLLFIYILKKRRKFYLKQINMLWISDLVARTRSNINVLFIVSMLSALAFTIIIGLFAANNNTKTSILERYPIPFTYKLEGDHSLERKHVNTIESELSNAHFQYKKYKFTLLKDTASKEEIAIMKMSDYNEIAKQLKRPTITLDSKEVYIISGYSPELLNLVSNPFVKQNTITLESNKKEFYIKGFINKGIAPPFALANLVIMQDYAIDTMIPHIETITVYNYFVDNWENAIIPTKNILKSISNDTEKYYEAHKDDKHASPVPFNIYTATDELLHNKENAVAQFFIWAFLGFIFFIGAASVLYFRMYNDLTNEKQKYITITKLGLTESEMFRSATIQLGILFFVPYIVAGVHTLFAVKFLQSMFAFSLLKELLIVLTFFGIIEIIFFFLIRSLYINKLSQHIKI
;
A
#
# COMPACT_ATOMS: atom_id res chain seq x y z
N MET A 1 11.30 -13.30 49.04
CA MET A 1 10.48 -13.20 47.80
C MET A 1 11.42 -13.38 46.61
N THR A 2 11.14 -14.30 45.70
CA THR A 2 12.04 -14.53 44.55
C THR A 2 11.94 -13.40 43.53
N PHE A 3 12.95 -13.26 42.69
CA PHE A 3 12.99 -12.23 41.65
C PHE A 3 11.81 -12.32 40.66
N TRP A 4 11.39 -13.54 40.32
CA TRP A 4 10.21 -13.82 39.50
C TRP A 4 8.91 -13.42 40.20
N GLN A 5 8.76 -13.74 41.49
CA GLN A 5 7.61 -13.30 42.29
C GLN A 5 7.53 -11.78 42.38
N PHE A 6 8.67 -11.08 42.41
CA PHE A 6 8.73 -9.61 42.39
C PHE A 6 8.26 -9.03 41.06
N ALA A 7 8.77 -9.55 39.93
CA ALA A 7 8.34 -9.11 38.61
C ALA A 7 6.82 -9.34 38.40
N PHE A 8 6.30 -10.52 38.75
CA PHE A 8 4.88 -10.84 38.61
C PHE A 8 3.99 -9.93 39.48
N LYS A 9 4.35 -9.74 40.76
CA LYS A 9 3.62 -8.84 41.66
C LYS A 9 3.66 -7.39 41.18
N ASN A 10 4.75 -6.96 40.53
CA ASN A 10 4.82 -5.63 39.93
C ASN A 10 3.79 -5.45 38.81
N VAL A 11 3.70 -6.38 37.84
CA VAL A 11 2.72 -6.21 36.75
C VAL A 11 1.28 -6.36 37.23
N SER A 12 1.02 -7.26 38.19
CA SER A 12 -0.30 -7.43 38.79
C SER A 12 -0.74 -6.20 39.60
N ARG A 13 0.10 -5.68 40.51
CA ARG A 13 -0.26 -4.55 41.39
C ARG A 13 -0.36 -3.21 40.67
N ASN A 14 0.42 -3.02 39.61
CA ASN A 14 0.41 -1.77 38.84
C ASN A 14 -0.30 -1.94 37.49
N SER A 15 -1.29 -2.83 37.41
CA SER A 15 -1.98 -3.22 36.18
C SER A 15 -2.45 -2.04 35.33
N LYS A 16 -2.94 -0.96 35.94
CA LYS A 16 -3.36 0.27 35.25
C LYS A 16 -2.22 0.93 34.44
N ALA A 17 -0.99 0.87 34.92
CA ALA A 17 0.17 1.41 34.21
C ALA A 17 0.66 0.47 33.09
N TYR A 18 0.45 -0.85 33.25
CA TYR A 18 0.83 -1.86 32.25
C TYR A 18 -0.25 -2.10 31.18
N PHE A 19 -1.49 -1.73 31.46
CA PHE A 19 -2.65 -2.01 30.62
C PHE A 19 -2.50 -1.49 29.19
N ALA A 20 -2.00 -0.27 29.02
CA ALA A 20 -1.81 0.32 27.69
C ALA A 20 -0.81 -0.49 26.84
N TYR A 21 0.33 -0.88 27.43
CA TYR A 21 1.33 -1.68 26.72
C TYR A 21 0.80 -3.08 26.37
N PHE A 22 0.09 -3.71 27.30
CA PHE A 22 -0.55 -5.00 27.11
C PHE A 22 -1.61 -4.97 25.98
N VAL A 23 -2.57 -4.03 26.04
CA VAL A 23 -3.64 -3.92 25.03
C VAL A 23 -3.07 -3.63 23.65
N SER A 24 -2.10 -2.73 23.57
CA SER A 24 -1.38 -2.40 22.34
C SER A 24 -0.73 -3.64 21.72
N SER A 25 -0.07 -4.45 22.55
CA SER A 25 0.58 -5.68 22.13
C SER A 25 -0.43 -6.75 21.69
N ALA A 26 -1.45 -7.00 22.50
CA ALA A 26 -2.51 -7.97 22.22
C ALA A 26 -3.27 -7.63 20.93
N PHE A 27 -3.50 -6.34 20.67
CA PHE A 27 -4.12 -5.88 19.42
C PHE A 27 -3.24 -6.17 18.19
N SER A 28 -1.93 -5.92 18.27
CA SER A 28 -0.99 -6.24 17.18
C SER A 28 -0.99 -7.74 16.86
N ILE A 29 -1.05 -8.57 17.90
CA ILE A 29 -1.12 -10.04 17.78
C ILE A 29 -2.45 -10.48 17.18
N MET A 30 -3.56 -9.91 17.66
CA MET A 30 -4.91 -10.18 17.15
C MET A 30 -5.00 -9.91 15.65
N VAL A 31 -4.44 -8.78 15.20
CA VAL A 31 -4.38 -8.42 13.78
C VAL A 31 -3.55 -9.42 12.99
N PHE A 32 -2.32 -9.68 13.41
CA PHE A 32 -1.44 -10.64 12.73
C PHE A 32 -2.07 -12.04 12.66
N PHE A 33 -2.65 -12.50 13.77
CA PHE A 33 -3.34 -13.78 13.85
C PHE A 33 -4.48 -13.85 12.84
N SER A 34 -5.31 -12.80 12.75
CA SER A 34 -6.46 -12.76 11.85
C SER A 34 -6.06 -12.92 10.38
N PHE A 35 -4.98 -12.26 9.95
CA PHE A 35 -4.42 -12.43 8.60
C PHE A 35 -3.77 -13.80 8.39
N THR A 36 -3.19 -14.37 9.45
CA THR A 36 -2.59 -15.70 9.40
C THR A 36 -3.65 -16.79 9.28
N VAL A 37 -4.79 -16.67 9.97
CA VAL A 37 -5.95 -17.57 9.79
C VAL A 37 -6.44 -17.53 8.34
N TYR A 38 -6.47 -16.34 7.72
CA TYR A 38 -6.80 -16.25 6.31
C TYR A 38 -5.76 -16.93 5.42
N ALA A 39 -4.47 -16.63 5.61
CA ALA A 39 -3.38 -17.18 4.79
C ALA A 39 -3.29 -18.73 4.85
N TYR A 40 -3.62 -19.33 6.00
CA TYR A 40 -3.58 -20.77 6.20
C TYR A 40 -4.96 -21.45 6.06
N HIS A 41 -5.96 -20.77 5.50
CA HIS A 41 -7.29 -21.35 5.39
C HIS A 41 -7.29 -22.56 4.42
N PRO A 42 -7.84 -23.73 4.79
CA PRO A 42 -7.74 -24.97 3.99
C PRO A 42 -8.24 -24.83 2.55
N ARG A 43 -9.33 -24.08 2.34
CA ARG A 43 -9.88 -23.78 1.01
C ARG A 43 -8.94 -22.98 0.11
N LEU A 44 -8.01 -22.21 0.68
CA LEU A 44 -7.04 -21.41 -0.05
C LEU A 44 -5.73 -22.18 -0.29
N GLN A 45 -5.54 -23.33 0.37
CA GLN A 45 -4.37 -24.20 0.22
C GLN A 45 -4.57 -25.35 -0.78
N SER A 46 -5.82 -25.66 -1.16
CA SER A 46 -6.14 -26.78 -2.05
C SER A 46 -5.84 -26.54 -3.54
N VAL A 47 -5.20 -25.43 -3.90
CA VAL A 47 -4.71 -25.14 -5.26
C VAL A 47 -3.19 -25.38 -5.27
N GLN A 48 -2.77 -26.64 -5.43
CA GLN A 48 -1.39 -27.10 -5.19
C GLN A 48 -0.46 -27.10 -6.42
N ASN A 49 -0.93 -26.71 -7.62
CA ASN A 49 -0.03 -26.57 -8.76
C ASN A 49 0.91 -25.37 -8.55
N PHE A 50 2.22 -25.59 -8.66
CA PHE A 50 3.23 -24.54 -8.51
C PHE A 50 3.13 -23.44 -9.57
N GLN A 51 2.45 -23.68 -10.70
CA GLN A 51 2.11 -22.68 -11.72
C GLN A 51 0.79 -21.94 -11.45
N ASP A 52 -0.09 -22.49 -10.59
CA ASP A 52 -1.41 -21.92 -10.24
C ASP A 52 -1.47 -21.49 -8.76
N ARG A 53 -0.34 -21.14 -8.13
CA ARG A 53 -0.39 -20.52 -6.80
C ARG A 53 -1.18 -19.23 -6.93
N ASP A 54 -2.40 -19.27 -6.40
CA ASP A 54 -3.36 -18.19 -6.41
C ASP A 54 -2.65 -16.87 -6.00
N PRO A 55 -2.67 -15.81 -6.83
CA PRO A 55 -2.07 -14.51 -6.53
C PRO A 55 -2.41 -14.00 -5.11
N LEU A 56 -3.57 -14.42 -4.58
CA LEU A 56 -4.03 -14.15 -3.22
C LEU A 56 -3.08 -14.66 -2.12
N MET A 57 -2.40 -15.80 -2.31
CA MET A 57 -1.52 -16.40 -1.31
C MET A 57 -0.16 -15.67 -1.19
N ASN A 58 0.40 -15.20 -2.32
CA ASN A 58 1.60 -14.35 -2.33
C ASN A 58 1.34 -12.95 -1.75
N LEU A 59 0.09 -12.47 -1.81
CA LEU A 59 -0.31 -11.19 -1.23
C LEU A 59 -0.55 -11.27 0.28
N ALA A 60 -1.16 -12.35 0.77
CA ALA A 60 -1.35 -12.57 2.21
C ALA A 60 -0.01 -12.65 2.95
N SER A 61 0.99 -13.32 2.37
CA SER A 61 2.35 -13.37 2.93
C SER A 61 3.04 -12.00 2.95
N THR A 62 2.80 -11.17 1.93
CA THR A 62 3.28 -9.78 1.89
C THR A 62 2.65 -8.95 3.01
N ALA A 63 1.34 -9.07 3.24
CA ALA A 63 0.65 -8.38 4.33
C ALA A 63 1.18 -8.83 5.70
N GLN A 64 1.44 -10.13 5.90
CA GLN A 64 2.05 -10.65 7.14
C GLN A 64 3.41 -10.02 7.41
N PHE A 65 4.28 -9.92 6.39
CA PHE A 65 5.59 -9.27 6.52
C PHE A 65 5.46 -7.81 6.98
N VAL A 66 4.57 -7.04 6.35
CA VAL A 66 4.29 -5.64 6.71
C VAL A 66 3.79 -5.54 8.16
N ILE A 67 2.90 -6.44 8.59
CA ILE A 67 2.36 -6.45 9.96
C ILE A 67 3.46 -6.79 10.99
N VAL A 68 4.36 -7.72 10.70
CA VAL A 68 5.49 -8.06 11.59
C VAL A 68 6.43 -6.89 11.75
N MET A 69 6.80 -6.24 10.64
CA MET A 69 7.63 -5.03 10.66
C MET A 69 6.97 -3.91 11.47
N PHE A 70 5.69 -3.66 11.25
CA PHE A 70 4.94 -2.68 12.04
C PHE A 70 4.89 -3.07 13.53
N SER A 71 4.56 -4.33 13.83
CA SER A 71 4.47 -4.85 15.20
C SER A 71 5.79 -4.64 15.95
N PHE A 72 6.93 -4.86 15.30
CA PHE A 72 8.24 -4.60 15.88
C PHE A 72 8.41 -3.14 16.34
N PHE A 73 8.19 -2.18 15.44
CA PHE A 73 8.33 -0.75 15.77
C PHE A 73 7.30 -0.29 16.79
N PHE A 74 6.07 -0.80 16.69
CA PHE A 74 4.97 -0.47 17.59
C PHE A 74 5.20 -1.00 19.01
N LEU A 75 5.67 -2.24 19.15
CA LEU A 75 6.06 -2.83 20.43
C LEU A 75 7.23 -2.08 21.06
N LEU A 76 8.24 -1.73 20.27
CA LEU A 76 9.41 -0.98 20.72
C LEU A 76 9.05 0.44 21.20
N TYR A 77 8.11 1.10 20.52
CA TYR A 77 7.56 2.38 20.98
C TYR A 77 6.74 2.22 22.27
N SER A 78 5.88 1.22 22.32
CA SER A 78 4.97 0.99 23.44
C SER A 78 5.72 0.62 24.72
N ILE A 79 6.78 -0.18 24.63
CA ILE A 79 7.66 -0.45 25.78
C ILE A 79 8.42 0.82 26.20
N GLY A 80 8.91 1.62 25.24
CA GLY A 80 9.63 2.87 25.55
C GLY A 80 8.77 3.88 26.31
N THR A 81 7.52 4.08 25.89
CA THR A 81 6.55 4.94 26.59
C THR A 81 6.19 4.38 27.96
N PHE A 82 5.97 3.07 28.06
CA PHE A 82 5.73 2.38 29.32
C PHE A 82 6.88 2.58 30.33
N LEU A 83 8.12 2.35 29.89
CA LEU A 83 9.30 2.54 30.74
C LEU A 83 9.45 3.98 31.21
N ASN A 84 9.11 4.97 30.37
CA ASN A 84 9.18 6.38 30.74
C ASN A 84 8.28 6.72 31.92
N VAL A 85 7.07 6.15 31.99
CA VAL A 85 6.13 6.37 33.10
C VAL A 85 6.68 5.81 34.41
N ARG A 86 7.44 4.71 34.35
CA ARG A 86 7.99 4.01 35.54
C ARG A 86 9.44 4.36 35.89
N LYS A 87 10.05 5.33 35.20
CA LYS A 87 11.43 5.77 35.47
C LYS A 87 11.69 6.13 36.94
N GLN A 88 10.72 6.74 37.61
CA GLN A 88 10.83 7.07 39.03
C GLN A 88 10.90 5.82 39.91
N GLN A 89 10.11 4.80 39.61
CA GLN A 89 10.14 3.52 40.35
C GLN A 89 11.49 2.83 40.19
N PHE A 90 12.05 2.81 38.97
CA PHE A 90 13.40 2.28 38.74
C PHE A 90 14.48 3.11 39.42
N GLY A 91 14.29 4.43 39.52
CA GLY A 91 15.15 5.33 40.29
C GLY A 91 15.20 4.95 41.77
N ILE A 92 14.03 4.77 42.41
CA ILE A 92 13.92 4.35 43.82
C ILE A 92 14.60 2.98 44.02
N LEU A 93 14.32 2.00 43.16
CA LEU A 93 14.94 0.67 43.24
C LEU A 93 16.47 0.75 43.11
N THR A 94 16.99 1.67 42.29
CA THR A 94 18.43 1.90 42.14
C THR A 94 19.04 2.51 43.41
N ILE A 95 18.34 3.41 44.11
CA ILE A 95 18.79 3.91 45.43
C ILE A 95 18.82 2.79 46.46
N LEU A 96 17.79 1.92 46.45
CA LEU A 96 17.68 0.78 47.36
C LEU A 96 18.70 -0.33 47.09
N GLY A 97 19.60 -0.15 46.12
CA GLY A 97 20.74 -1.03 45.88
C GLY A 97 20.57 -2.06 44.77
N ILE A 98 19.53 -1.99 43.91
CA ILE A 98 19.43 -2.92 42.78
C ILE A 98 20.56 -2.65 41.77
N SER A 99 21.31 -3.69 41.40
CA SER A 99 22.36 -3.56 40.37
C SER A 99 21.77 -3.30 38.98
N GLN A 100 22.55 -2.73 38.08
CA GLN A 100 22.14 -2.51 36.68
C GLN A 100 21.78 -3.82 35.97
N ARG A 101 22.49 -4.93 36.27
CA ARG A 101 22.18 -6.25 35.71
C ARG A 101 20.83 -6.77 36.21
N GLN A 102 20.56 -6.63 37.51
CA GLN A 102 19.27 -6.98 38.09
C GLN A 102 18.15 -6.10 37.52
N LEU A 103 18.34 -4.79 37.36
CA LEU A 103 17.33 -3.92 36.74
C LEU A 103 17.01 -4.36 35.30
N LYS A 104 18.03 -4.65 34.48
CA LYS A 104 17.83 -5.15 33.11
C LYS A 104 17.08 -6.49 33.10
N ARG A 105 17.45 -7.41 33.99
CA ARG A 105 16.76 -8.71 34.14
C ARG A 105 15.31 -8.54 34.56
N LEU A 106 15.02 -7.58 35.45
CA LEU A 106 13.66 -7.29 35.91
C LEU A 106 12.77 -6.86 34.74
N LEU A 107 13.27 -5.91 33.96
CA LEU A 107 12.55 -5.35 32.81
C LEU A 107 12.33 -6.40 31.72
N PHE A 108 13.35 -7.22 31.45
CA PHE A 108 13.23 -8.34 30.53
C PHE A 108 12.13 -9.30 30.99
N THR A 109 12.14 -9.70 32.26
CA THR A 109 11.14 -10.61 32.83
C THR A 109 9.73 -10.01 32.82
N GLU A 110 9.56 -8.74 33.23
CA GLU A 110 8.27 -8.06 33.18
C GLU A 110 7.72 -7.99 31.74
N ASN A 111 8.60 -7.68 30.78
CA ASN A 111 8.21 -7.62 29.36
C ASN A 111 7.79 -9.00 28.82
N MET A 112 8.52 -10.06 29.16
CA MET A 112 8.18 -11.43 28.80
C MET A 112 6.82 -11.85 29.36
N ILE A 113 6.52 -11.56 30.63
CA ILE A 113 5.23 -11.90 31.26
C ILE A 113 4.08 -11.24 30.50
N ILE A 114 4.22 -9.95 30.18
CA ILE A 114 3.20 -9.21 29.43
C ILE A 114 3.09 -9.74 28.01
N GLY A 115 4.20 -10.07 27.37
CA GLY A 115 4.24 -10.62 26.03
C GLY A 115 3.49 -11.96 25.94
N ILE A 116 3.76 -12.89 26.86
CA ILE A 116 3.06 -14.18 26.94
C ILE A 116 1.56 -13.98 27.15
N LEU A 117 1.17 -13.10 28.08
CA LEU A 117 -0.24 -12.79 28.31
C LEU A 117 -0.90 -12.15 27.07
N SER A 118 -0.16 -11.29 26.36
CA SER A 118 -0.63 -10.62 25.14
C SER A 118 -0.80 -11.61 23.99
N ILE A 119 0.07 -12.62 23.88
CA ILE A 119 -0.06 -13.69 22.88
C ILE A 119 -1.32 -14.49 23.15
N PHE A 120 -1.53 -14.91 24.40
CA PHE A 120 -2.73 -15.66 24.76
C PHE A 120 -4.01 -14.86 24.45
N ILE A 121 -4.12 -13.63 24.96
CA ILE A 121 -5.32 -12.81 24.77
C ILE A 121 -5.47 -12.35 23.31
N GLY A 122 -4.37 -12.05 22.63
CA GLY A 122 -4.36 -11.66 21.22
C GLY A 122 -4.85 -12.77 20.29
N ILE A 123 -4.45 -14.03 20.55
CA ILE A 123 -4.96 -15.19 19.80
C ILE A 123 -6.45 -15.41 20.09
N GLN A 124 -6.89 -15.33 21.35
CA GLN A 124 -8.31 -15.47 21.70
C GLN A 124 -9.18 -14.39 21.03
N GLY A 125 -8.76 -13.13 21.11
CA GLY A 125 -9.41 -12.03 20.39
C GLY A 125 -9.34 -12.23 18.88
N GLY A 126 -8.23 -12.76 18.38
CA GLY A 126 -8.00 -13.05 16.96
C GLY A 126 -8.88 -14.17 16.43
N LEU A 127 -9.23 -15.18 17.24
CA LEU A 127 -10.18 -16.22 16.85
C LEU A 127 -11.58 -15.63 16.61
N VAL A 128 -12.04 -14.78 17.54
CA VAL A 128 -13.32 -14.08 17.38
C VAL A 128 -13.29 -13.13 16.18
N PHE A 129 -12.19 -12.39 16.05
CA PHE A 129 -12.05 -11.38 15.00
C PHE A 129 -11.87 -11.98 13.60
N SER A 130 -11.11 -13.08 13.49
CA SER A 130 -10.94 -13.81 12.23
C SER A 130 -12.25 -14.42 11.73
N ASN A 131 -13.18 -14.78 12.63
CA ASN A 131 -14.51 -15.22 12.24
C ASN A 131 -15.30 -14.11 11.53
N PHE A 132 -15.28 -12.89 12.08
CA PHE A 132 -15.86 -11.72 11.42
C PHE A 132 -15.20 -11.48 10.06
N PHE A 133 -13.87 -11.59 10.00
CA PHE A 133 -13.09 -11.43 8.78
C PHE A 133 -13.47 -12.46 7.69
N LEU A 134 -13.54 -13.75 8.02
CA LEU A 134 -13.92 -14.82 7.09
C LEU A 134 -15.37 -14.69 6.63
N LEU A 135 -16.30 -14.33 7.52
CA LEU A 135 -17.71 -14.17 7.19
C LEU A 135 -17.95 -13.02 6.22
N VAL A 136 -17.32 -11.86 6.46
CA VAL A 136 -17.40 -10.72 5.55
C VAL A 136 -16.78 -11.07 4.21
N THR A 137 -15.62 -11.75 4.20
CA THR A 137 -14.98 -12.19 2.97
C THR A 137 -15.88 -13.15 2.18
N SER A 138 -16.46 -14.16 2.82
CA SER A 138 -17.35 -15.13 2.17
C SER A 138 -18.57 -14.47 1.52
N LYS A 139 -19.18 -13.52 2.22
CA LYS A 139 -20.38 -12.81 1.72
C LYS A 139 -20.04 -11.90 0.55
N LEU A 140 -18.86 -11.28 0.55
CA LEU A 140 -18.45 -10.38 -0.51
C LEU A 140 -17.94 -11.13 -1.74
N THR A 141 -17.20 -12.24 -1.59
CA THR A 141 -16.62 -12.98 -2.72
C THR A 141 -17.58 -13.99 -3.35
N SER A 142 -18.77 -14.19 -2.76
CA SER A 142 -19.66 -15.33 -3.10
C SER A 142 -18.98 -16.70 -3.02
N ALA A 143 -17.77 -16.76 -2.44
CA ALA A 143 -17.04 -18.00 -2.23
C ALA A 143 -17.73 -18.77 -1.12
N LYS A 144 -18.57 -19.73 -1.51
CA LYS A 144 -19.16 -20.71 -0.60
C LYS A 144 -18.04 -21.48 0.09
N GLY A 145 -17.97 -21.49 1.42
CA GLY A 145 -17.03 -22.36 2.16
C GLY A 145 -15.77 -21.69 2.74
N LEU A 146 -15.76 -20.37 2.94
CA LEU A 146 -14.89 -19.77 3.97
C LEU A 146 -15.61 -19.93 5.32
N TYR A 147 -15.27 -20.98 6.05
CA TYR A 147 -15.87 -21.32 7.33
C TYR A 147 -14.86 -21.18 8.45
N LEU A 148 -15.36 -21.00 9.67
CA LEU A 148 -14.51 -21.05 10.84
C LEU A 148 -13.94 -22.47 10.99
N TYR A 149 -12.62 -22.58 10.90
CA TYR A 149 -11.89 -23.80 11.19
C TYR A 149 -10.98 -23.56 12.40
N TRP A 150 -10.54 -24.63 13.05
CA TRP A 150 -9.56 -24.54 14.12
C TRP A 150 -8.15 -24.37 13.52
N PRO A 151 -7.51 -23.18 13.63
CA PRO A 151 -6.35 -22.87 12.82
C PRO A 151 -5.04 -23.13 13.57
N THR A 152 -4.70 -24.42 13.76
CA THR A 152 -3.49 -24.85 14.49
C THR A 152 -2.20 -24.22 13.96
N GLU A 153 -2.02 -24.23 12.63
CA GLU A 153 -0.86 -23.63 11.97
C GLU A 153 -0.75 -22.13 12.27
N ALA A 154 -1.86 -21.40 12.19
CA ALA A 154 -1.87 -19.97 12.47
C ALA A 154 -1.55 -19.65 13.95
N ILE A 155 -2.01 -20.50 14.88
CA ILE A 155 -1.68 -20.40 16.31
C ILE A 155 -0.18 -20.58 16.52
N ILE A 156 0.43 -21.61 15.92
CA ILE A 156 1.86 -21.90 16.07
C ILE A 156 2.70 -20.76 15.47
N VAL A 157 2.43 -20.38 14.21
CA VAL A 157 3.17 -19.31 13.53
C VAL A 157 3.08 -18.00 14.32
N THR A 158 1.87 -17.61 14.75
CA THR A 158 1.70 -16.38 15.55
C THR A 158 2.42 -16.44 16.88
N THR A 159 2.37 -17.58 17.57
CA THR A 159 3.04 -17.77 18.86
C THR A 159 4.56 -17.65 18.69
N VAL A 160 5.15 -18.36 17.73
CA VAL A 160 6.60 -18.35 17.47
C VAL A 160 7.06 -16.95 17.06
N THR A 161 6.38 -16.32 16.09
CA THR A 161 6.73 -14.98 15.59
C THR A 161 6.72 -13.95 16.72
N PHE A 162 5.67 -13.92 17.55
CA PHE A 162 5.60 -12.93 18.62
C PHE A 162 6.52 -13.25 19.81
N ILE A 163 6.80 -14.52 20.12
CA ILE A 163 7.84 -14.88 21.09
C ILE A 163 9.19 -14.30 20.63
N ILE A 164 9.57 -14.52 19.37
CA ILE A 164 10.81 -13.97 18.80
C ILE A 164 10.80 -12.44 18.86
N LEU A 165 9.71 -11.79 18.43
CA LEU A 165 9.60 -10.33 18.50
C LEU A 165 9.75 -9.80 19.92
N PHE A 166 9.08 -10.40 20.91
CA PHE A 166 9.22 -9.97 22.30
C PHE A 166 10.63 -10.20 22.83
N LEU A 167 11.31 -11.29 22.45
CA LEU A 167 12.70 -11.53 22.84
C LEU A 167 13.63 -10.45 22.30
N ILE A 168 13.47 -10.10 21.02
CA ILE A 168 14.21 -9.02 20.37
C ILE A 168 13.92 -7.69 21.10
N VAL A 169 12.65 -7.29 21.21
CA VAL A 169 12.24 -6.02 21.85
C VAL A 169 12.72 -5.94 23.30
N SER A 170 12.62 -7.03 24.07
CA SER A 170 13.09 -7.09 25.47
C SER A 170 14.60 -6.91 25.59
N THR A 171 15.37 -7.38 24.61
CA THR A 171 16.83 -7.20 24.58
C THR A 171 17.22 -5.75 24.30
N PHE A 172 16.45 -5.04 23.47
CA PHE A 172 16.64 -3.60 23.21
C PHE A 172 16.08 -2.70 24.33
N THR A 173 15.17 -3.21 25.16
CA THR A 173 14.49 -2.47 26.24
C THR A 173 15.45 -1.72 27.19
N PRO A 174 16.56 -2.32 27.67
CA PRO A 174 17.59 -1.63 28.45
C PRO A 174 18.21 -0.40 27.80
N MET A 175 18.27 -0.32 26.46
CA MET A 175 18.87 0.81 25.74
C MET A 175 18.08 2.12 25.94
N PHE A 176 16.76 2.01 26.18
CA PHE A 176 15.88 3.15 26.45
C PHE A 176 16.05 3.73 27.87
N ILE A 177 16.71 2.99 28.77
CA ILE A 177 17.02 3.43 30.12
C ILE A 177 18.50 3.79 30.19
N ARG A 178 18.87 4.93 29.60
CA ARG A 178 20.19 5.53 29.85
C ARG A 178 20.25 5.99 31.32
N THR A 179 20.76 5.13 32.19
CA THR A 179 20.92 5.30 33.64
C THR A 179 22.03 6.27 34.06
N ARG A 180 22.36 7.29 33.27
CA ARG A 180 23.64 7.99 33.45
C ARG A 180 23.82 8.77 34.77
N LYS A 181 22.77 9.07 35.56
CA LYS A 181 22.90 9.46 36.99
C LYS A 181 21.63 9.10 37.78
N THR A 182 21.76 8.38 38.90
CA THR A 182 20.66 8.01 39.83
C THR A 182 19.85 9.22 40.31
N VAL A 183 20.50 10.36 40.53
CA VAL A 183 19.87 11.65 40.88
C VAL A 183 18.90 12.16 39.80
N HIS A 184 19.14 11.82 38.52
CA HIS A 184 18.28 12.23 37.40
C HIS A 184 17.03 11.36 37.22
N LEU A 185 17.01 10.13 37.74
CA LEU A 185 15.82 9.26 37.70
C LEU A 185 14.77 9.66 38.75
N ILE A 186 15.21 10.22 39.88
CA ILE A 186 14.34 10.56 41.04
C ILE A 186 13.80 11.99 40.93
N LYS A 187 14.58 12.95 40.41
CA LYS A 187 14.12 14.32 40.13
C LYS A 187 13.19 14.41 38.91
N GLY A 188 12.29 13.43 38.74
CA GLY A 188 11.38 13.26 37.61
C GLY A 188 11.02 14.58 36.92
N ASN A 189 11.40 14.71 35.65
CA ASN A 189 11.11 15.86 34.77
C ASN A 189 11.45 17.28 35.29
N LYS A 190 12.14 17.47 36.41
CA LYS A 190 12.56 18.81 36.92
C LYS A 190 13.92 19.29 36.40
N LYS A 191 14.33 18.90 35.19
CA LYS A 191 15.18 19.79 34.39
C LYS A 191 14.27 20.45 33.38
N VAL A 192 13.82 21.66 33.70
CA VAL A 192 13.52 22.66 32.68
C VAL A 192 14.85 22.84 31.93
N THR A 193 15.11 21.99 30.95
CA THR A 193 16.27 22.16 30.08
C THR A 193 16.08 23.49 29.40
N ALA A 194 17.06 24.40 29.55
CA ALA A 194 17.07 25.68 28.86
C ALA A 194 16.57 25.49 27.42
N GLU A 195 15.61 26.31 27.01
CA GLU A 195 14.93 26.18 25.73
C GLU A 195 15.96 26.28 24.59
N LYS A 196 16.42 25.12 24.07
CA LYS A 196 17.44 25.10 23.04
C LYS A 196 16.84 25.62 21.74
N ARG A 197 17.43 26.63 21.13
CA ARG A 197 16.98 27.14 19.83
C ARG A 197 17.02 26.00 18.79
N PRO A 198 15.97 25.85 17.96
CA PRO A 198 15.97 24.86 16.89
C PRO A 198 17.09 25.17 15.90
N SER A 199 17.73 24.12 15.35
CA SER A 199 18.84 24.28 14.41
C SER A 199 18.32 24.60 13.01
N ILE A 200 18.78 25.72 12.45
CA ILE A 200 18.43 26.12 11.07
C ILE A 200 19.02 25.12 10.06
N LEU A 201 20.27 24.69 10.26
CA LEU A 201 20.95 23.75 9.37
C LEU A 201 20.22 22.40 9.28
N ILE A 202 19.81 21.84 10.41
CA ILE A 202 19.07 20.57 10.42
C ILE A 202 17.66 20.75 9.83
N SER A 203 17.06 21.94 10.01
CA SER A 203 15.77 22.24 9.39
C SER A 203 15.87 22.31 7.86
N ILE A 204 16.94 22.92 7.33
CA ILE A 204 17.23 22.95 5.89
C ILE A 204 17.48 21.52 5.40
N PHE A 205 18.31 20.74 6.10
CA PHE A 205 18.56 19.34 5.76
C PHE A 205 17.26 18.51 5.68
N ALA A 206 16.36 18.67 6.66
CA ALA A 206 15.05 18.00 6.67
C ALA A 206 14.20 18.38 5.46
N LEU A 207 14.14 19.67 5.12
CA LEU A 207 13.40 20.17 3.97
C LEU A 207 14.02 19.69 2.65
N THR A 208 15.35 19.60 2.56
CA THR A 208 16.03 19.04 1.38
C THR A 208 15.74 17.56 1.22
N CYS A 209 15.78 16.76 2.30
CA CYS A 209 15.41 15.34 2.24
C CYS A 209 13.97 15.13 1.77
N LEU A 210 13.02 15.88 2.34
CA LEU A 210 11.61 15.81 1.93
C LEU A 210 11.40 16.33 0.51
N GLY A 211 12.05 17.44 0.15
CA GLY A 211 11.98 18.01 -1.20
C GLY A 211 12.53 17.06 -2.26
N LEU A 212 13.68 16.43 -2.01
CA LEU A 212 14.28 15.43 -2.90
C LEU A 212 13.37 14.21 -3.02
N CYS A 213 12.84 13.71 -1.91
CA CYS A 213 11.88 12.62 -1.92
C CYS A 213 10.64 12.94 -2.77
N TYR A 214 10.06 14.13 -2.58
CA TYR A 214 8.87 14.56 -3.30
C TYR A 214 9.13 14.81 -4.78
N TYR A 215 10.33 15.27 -5.11
CA TYR A 215 10.79 15.39 -6.49
C TYR A 215 10.89 14.02 -7.16
N ILE A 216 11.55 13.05 -6.52
CA ILE A 216 11.66 11.68 -7.02
C ILE A 216 10.26 11.06 -7.17
N ALA A 217 9.44 11.07 -6.12
CA ALA A 217 8.10 10.49 -6.18
C ALA A 217 7.16 11.21 -7.17
N GLY A 218 7.32 12.52 -7.35
CA GLY A 218 6.46 13.35 -8.20
C GLY A 218 6.83 13.32 -9.69
N TYR A 219 8.05 12.94 -10.05
CA TYR A 219 8.53 12.91 -11.43
C TYR A 219 9.28 11.60 -11.78
N PRO A 220 8.60 10.44 -11.72
CA PRO A 220 9.20 9.15 -12.05
C PRO A 220 9.72 9.09 -13.50
N GLN A 221 9.05 9.77 -14.43
CA GLN A 221 9.47 9.85 -15.84
C GLN A 221 10.87 10.46 -16.03
N GLY A 222 11.34 11.29 -15.10
CA GLY A 222 12.64 11.95 -15.23
C GLY A 222 13.86 11.06 -14.95
N TYR A 223 13.70 10.01 -14.15
CA TYR A 223 14.79 9.11 -13.82
C TYR A 223 14.55 7.67 -14.28
N VAL A 224 13.32 7.30 -14.64
CA VAL A 224 13.03 6.03 -15.30
C VAL A 224 13.32 6.19 -16.79
N THR A 225 14.60 6.36 -17.09
CA THR A 225 15.14 6.38 -18.44
C THR A 225 15.72 5.02 -18.79
N GLU A 226 15.81 4.71 -20.08
CA GLU A 226 16.35 3.45 -20.59
C GLU A 226 17.73 3.12 -19.99
N LYS A 227 18.61 4.12 -19.91
CA LYS A 227 19.96 4.00 -19.32
C LYS A 227 19.91 3.60 -17.83
N ASN A 228 18.97 4.17 -17.07
CA ASN A 228 18.88 3.94 -15.64
C ASN A 228 18.24 2.59 -15.30
N VAL A 229 17.32 2.11 -16.15
CA VAL A 229 16.74 0.77 -16.06
C VAL A 229 17.82 -0.29 -16.28
N GLN A 230 18.64 -0.14 -17.32
CA GLN A 230 19.72 -1.10 -17.62
C GLN A 230 20.75 -1.23 -16.50
N ASN A 231 21.10 -0.11 -15.85
CA ASN A 231 22.06 -0.10 -14.75
C ASN A 231 21.46 -0.58 -13.42
N GLY A 232 20.17 -0.96 -13.37
CA GLY A 232 19.44 -1.31 -12.14
C GLY A 232 19.24 -0.13 -11.17
N SER A 233 19.66 1.07 -11.56
CA SER A 233 19.64 2.27 -10.71
C SER A 233 18.24 2.73 -10.34
N VAL A 234 17.23 2.46 -11.18
CA VAL A 234 15.81 2.76 -10.91
C VAL A 234 15.35 2.11 -9.61
N PHE A 235 15.74 0.85 -9.35
CA PHE A 235 15.38 0.15 -8.12
C PHE A 235 15.96 0.86 -6.88
N PHE A 236 17.24 1.24 -6.94
CA PHE A 236 17.89 1.96 -5.83
C PHE A 236 17.28 3.35 -5.60
N ILE A 237 16.89 4.05 -6.66
CA ILE A 237 16.22 5.35 -6.57
C ILE A 237 14.86 5.20 -5.89
N ILE A 238 14.04 4.22 -6.30
CA ILE A 238 12.74 3.95 -5.64
C ILE A 238 12.95 3.54 -4.18
N LEU A 239 13.92 2.67 -3.91
CA LEU A 239 14.23 2.21 -2.56
C LEU A 239 14.68 3.37 -1.65
N SER A 240 15.33 4.39 -2.20
CA SER A 240 15.81 5.57 -1.45
C SER A 240 14.68 6.45 -0.90
N ILE A 241 13.47 6.39 -1.48
CA ILE A 241 12.31 7.21 -1.09
C ILE A 241 11.96 6.95 0.39
N LEU A 242 11.91 5.69 0.82
CA LEU A 242 11.53 5.30 2.18
C LEU A 242 12.44 5.92 3.26
N PRO A 243 13.78 5.73 3.24
CA PRO A 243 14.65 6.35 4.24
C PRO A 243 14.62 7.89 4.17
N LEU A 244 14.48 8.48 2.98
CA LEU A 244 14.38 9.95 2.83
C LEU A 244 13.12 10.51 3.51
N VAL A 245 11.95 9.88 3.32
CA VAL A 245 10.72 10.27 4.03
C VAL A 245 10.90 10.09 5.54
N VAL A 246 11.36 8.92 5.98
CA VAL A 246 11.49 8.61 7.42
C VAL A 246 12.41 9.61 8.13
N ILE A 247 13.61 9.85 7.58
CA ILE A 247 14.59 10.77 8.15
C ILE A 247 14.09 12.21 8.06
N GLY A 248 13.55 12.60 6.89
CA GLY A 248 13.03 13.94 6.63
C GLY A 248 11.88 14.31 7.58
N THR A 249 10.91 13.42 7.77
CA THR A 249 9.74 13.66 8.63
C THR A 249 10.11 13.72 10.11
N TYR A 250 11.04 12.87 10.58
CA TYR A 250 11.52 12.95 11.95
C TYR A 250 12.25 14.28 12.23
N PHE A 251 13.13 14.71 11.31
CA PHE A 251 13.80 16.00 11.45
C PHE A 251 12.88 17.20 11.25
N PHE A 252 11.83 17.06 10.43
CA PHE A 252 10.79 18.06 10.27
C PHE A 252 10.12 18.36 11.62
N PHE A 253 9.64 17.34 12.35
CA PHE A 253 9.01 17.56 13.65
C PHE A 253 10.00 18.00 14.73
N SER A 254 11.22 17.47 14.71
CA SER A 254 12.22 17.77 15.75
C SER A 254 12.93 19.11 15.59
N GLN A 255 12.92 19.72 14.39
CA GLN A 255 13.61 20.97 14.11
C GLN A 255 12.75 21.96 13.31
N THR A 256 12.34 21.61 12.09
CA THR A 256 11.66 22.55 11.18
C THR A 256 10.36 23.10 11.76
N PHE A 257 9.52 22.24 12.32
CA PHE A 257 8.26 22.63 12.95
C PHE A 257 8.48 23.51 14.19
N LEU A 258 9.52 23.20 14.99
CA LEU A 258 9.91 24.04 16.13
C LEU A 258 10.52 25.38 15.69
N LEU A 259 11.24 25.43 14.56
CA LEU A 259 11.74 26.65 13.96
C LEU A 259 10.59 27.56 13.52
N PHE A 260 9.53 26.99 12.93
CA PHE A 260 8.32 27.72 12.60
C PHE A 260 7.67 28.35 13.85
N ILE A 261 7.53 27.59 14.94
CA ILE A 261 7.00 28.11 16.21
C ILE A 261 7.93 29.20 16.80
N TYR A 262 9.24 29.03 16.68
CA TYR A 262 10.22 30.03 17.12
C TYR A 262 10.11 31.35 16.32
N ILE A 263 9.85 31.27 15.01
CA ILE A 263 9.59 32.44 14.16
C ILE A 263 8.32 33.17 14.63
N LEU A 264 7.25 32.43 14.97
CA LEU A 264 6.04 33.02 15.55
C LEU A 264 6.31 33.71 16.89
N LYS A 265 7.15 33.11 17.75
CA LYS A 265 7.57 33.69 19.04
C LYS A 265 8.35 35.00 18.86
N LYS A 266 9.15 35.14 17.79
CA LYS A 266 9.91 36.36 17.48
C LYS A 266 9.01 37.54 17.05
N ARG A 267 7.80 37.27 16.54
CA ARG A 267 6.85 38.31 16.12
C ARG A 267 6.12 38.92 17.33
N ARG A 268 6.71 39.96 17.94
CA ARG A 268 6.21 40.60 19.19
C ARG A 268 4.72 40.96 19.17
N LYS A 269 4.21 41.57 18.08
CA LYS A 269 2.79 41.94 17.94
C LYS A 269 1.84 40.73 18.04
N PHE A 270 2.26 39.56 17.57
CA PHE A 270 1.47 38.33 17.63
C PHE A 270 1.65 37.63 18.99
N TYR A 271 2.90 37.51 19.46
CA TYR A 271 3.23 36.78 20.69
C TYR A 271 2.64 37.41 21.95
N LEU A 272 2.62 38.75 22.06
CA LEU A 272 2.09 39.46 23.22
C LEU A 272 0.57 39.71 23.15
N LYS A 273 -0.12 39.22 22.11
CA LYS A 273 -1.57 39.43 21.97
C LYS A 273 -2.33 38.40 22.81
N GLN A 274 -3.07 38.86 23.82
CA GLN A 274 -3.93 38.03 24.68
C GLN A 274 -3.17 36.84 25.29
N ILE A 275 -3.69 35.62 25.10
CA ILE A 275 -3.13 34.37 25.63
C ILE A 275 -2.04 33.75 24.75
N ASN A 276 -1.61 34.43 23.68
CA ASN A 276 -0.68 33.85 22.70
C ASN A 276 0.65 33.43 23.31
N MET A 277 1.15 34.21 24.25
CA MET A 277 2.36 33.91 25.00
C MET A 277 2.32 32.52 25.65
N LEU A 278 1.16 32.18 26.23
CA LEU A 278 0.95 30.95 26.99
C LEU A 278 0.89 29.74 26.08
N TRP A 279 -0.02 29.75 25.09
CA TRP A 279 -0.19 28.57 24.24
C TRP A 279 1.01 28.34 23.32
N ILE A 280 1.75 29.39 22.90
CA ILE A 280 2.97 29.23 22.08
C ILE A 280 4.08 28.58 22.91
N SER A 281 4.32 29.06 24.13
CA SER A 281 5.36 28.50 25.02
C SER A 281 5.06 27.05 25.37
N ASP A 282 3.78 26.75 25.61
CA ASP A 282 3.29 25.41 25.88
C ASP A 282 3.41 24.49 24.67
N LEU A 283 3.09 25.00 23.48
CA LEU A 283 3.21 24.26 22.24
C LEU A 283 4.67 23.85 22.00
N VAL A 284 5.65 24.73 22.22
CA VAL A 284 7.07 24.36 22.11
C VAL A 284 7.42 23.21 23.04
N ALA A 285 6.99 23.28 24.31
CA ALA A 285 7.25 22.23 25.29
C ALA A 285 6.57 20.91 24.88
N ARG A 286 5.31 20.95 24.46
CA ARG A 286 4.52 19.79 24.04
C ARG A 286 5.07 19.15 22.78
N THR A 287 5.36 19.94 21.75
CA THR A 287 5.97 19.44 20.51
C THR A 287 7.28 18.75 20.83
N ARG A 288 8.17 19.35 21.64
CA ARG A 288 9.44 18.72 22.03
C ARG A 288 9.27 17.41 22.78
N SER A 289 8.31 17.33 23.70
CA SER A 289 8.04 16.09 24.44
C SER A 289 7.38 15.02 23.57
N ASN A 290 6.80 15.40 22.42
CA ASN A 290 5.96 14.57 21.57
C ASN A 290 6.46 14.39 20.13
N ILE A 291 7.73 14.72 19.83
CA ILE A 291 8.32 14.55 18.48
C ILE A 291 8.04 13.15 17.92
N ASN A 292 8.32 12.11 18.71
CA ASN A 292 8.13 10.72 18.28
C ASN A 292 6.67 10.39 17.98
N VAL A 293 5.74 10.97 18.73
CA VAL A 293 4.30 10.77 18.56
C VAL A 293 3.86 11.41 17.24
N LEU A 294 4.21 12.67 17.03
CA LEU A 294 3.88 13.40 15.79
C LEU A 294 4.43 12.68 14.55
N PHE A 295 5.68 12.21 14.62
CA PHE A 295 6.31 11.42 13.57
C PHE A 295 5.56 10.11 13.30
N ILE A 296 5.31 9.29 14.33
CA ILE A 296 4.63 7.99 14.18
C ILE A 296 3.21 8.18 13.63
N VAL A 297 2.44 9.11 14.19
CA VAL A 297 1.05 9.37 13.77
C VAL A 297 1.02 9.82 12.30
N SER A 298 1.93 10.69 11.89
CA SER A 298 2.04 11.14 10.50
C SER A 298 2.39 9.99 9.55
N MET A 299 3.36 9.14 9.91
CA MET A 299 3.77 8.01 9.06
C MET A 299 2.69 6.94 8.95
N LEU A 300 2.03 6.60 10.05
CA LEU A 300 0.95 5.60 10.05
C LEU A 300 -0.27 6.08 9.27
N SER A 301 -0.62 7.37 9.40
CA SER A 301 -1.69 7.96 8.62
C SER A 301 -1.33 7.98 7.13
N ALA A 302 -0.10 8.36 6.77
CA ALA A 302 0.33 8.36 5.37
C ALA A 302 0.28 6.96 4.74
N LEU A 303 0.72 5.94 5.50
CA LEU A 303 0.64 4.54 5.10
C LEU A 303 -0.81 4.07 4.92
N ALA A 304 -1.67 4.35 5.91
CA ALA A 304 -3.08 4.03 5.86
C ALA A 304 -3.77 4.64 4.63
N PHE A 305 -3.57 5.94 4.39
CA PHE A 305 -4.18 6.63 3.26
C PHE A 305 -3.69 6.07 1.92
N THR A 306 -2.38 5.82 1.78
CA THR A 306 -1.80 5.29 0.54
C THR A 306 -2.33 3.90 0.21
N ILE A 307 -2.44 3.02 1.20
CA ILE A 307 -3.03 1.68 1.03
C ILE A 307 -4.48 1.80 0.58
N ILE A 308 -5.30 2.59 1.28
CA ILE A 308 -6.74 2.69 1.00
C ILE A 308 -7.00 3.35 -0.36
N ILE A 309 -6.22 4.37 -0.73
CA ILE A 309 -6.33 5.02 -2.05
C ILE A 309 -5.97 4.03 -3.16
N GLY A 310 -4.89 3.26 -3.02
CA GLY A 310 -4.50 2.25 -4.01
C GLY A 310 -5.59 1.21 -4.24
N LEU A 311 -6.27 0.77 -3.18
CA LEU A 311 -7.38 -0.19 -3.30
C LEU A 311 -8.63 0.42 -3.93
N PHE A 312 -9.00 1.62 -3.50
CA PHE A 312 -10.17 2.30 -4.03
C PHE A 312 -9.97 2.62 -5.52
N ALA A 313 -8.74 2.97 -5.91
CA ALA A 313 -8.32 3.15 -7.29
C ALA A 313 -8.42 1.85 -8.08
N ALA A 314 -7.88 0.74 -7.56
CA ALA A 314 -7.91 -0.56 -8.21
C ALA A 314 -9.36 -1.04 -8.47
N ASN A 315 -10.26 -0.81 -7.50
CA ASN A 315 -11.67 -1.20 -7.59
C ASN A 315 -12.52 -0.30 -8.50
N ASN A 316 -12.36 1.02 -8.43
CA ASN A 316 -13.17 1.94 -9.24
C ASN A 316 -12.72 1.99 -10.70
N ASN A 317 -11.42 1.78 -10.96
CA ASN A 317 -10.84 1.92 -12.29
C ASN A 317 -10.61 0.56 -12.97
N THR A 318 -11.14 -0.55 -12.43
CA THR A 318 -10.97 -1.90 -13.00
C THR A 318 -11.38 -1.95 -14.47
N LYS A 319 -12.53 -1.35 -14.82
CA LYS A 319 -13.02 -1.29 -16.20
C LYS A 319 -12.04 -0.58 -17.13
N THR A 320 -11.56 0.59 -16.72
CA THR A 320 -10.58 1.38 -17.50
C THR A 320 -9.27 0.60 -17.66
N SER A 321 -8.78 -0.04 -16.59
CA SER A 321 -7.59 -0.89 -16.62
C SER A 321 -7.75 -2.11 -17.53
N ILE A 322 -8.96 -2.67 -17.62
CA ILE A 322 -9.25 -3.76 -18.54
C ILE A 322 -9.31 -3.25 -19.96
N LEU A 323 -9.97 -2.13 -20.25
CA LEU A 323 -10.03 -1.59 -21.62
C LEU A 323 -8.69 -1.06 -22.15
N GLU A 324 -7.74 -0.72 -21.27
CA GLU A 324 -6.36 -0.41 -21.71
C GLU A 324 -5.59 -1.68 -22.11
N ARG A 325 -5.87 -2.85 -21.50
CA ARG A 325 -5.26 -4.14 -21.84
C ARG A 325 -6.04 -4.90 -22.93
N TYR A 326 -7.35 -4.91 -22.85
CA TYR A 326 -8.33 -5.54 -23.73
C TYR A 326 -9.19 -4.46 -24.37
N PRO A 327 -8.62 -3.68 -25.31
CA PRO A 327 -9.33 -2.56 -25.95
C PRO A 327 -10.53 -3.00 -26.77
N ILE A 328 -10.54 -4.27 -27.18
CA ILE A 328 -11.60 -4.90 -27.96
C ILE A 328 -12.22 -5.99 -27.07
N PRO A 329 -13.54 -5.95 -26.81
CA PRO A 329 -14.17 -6.85 -25.85
C PRO A 329 -14.03 -8.34 -26.16
N PHE A 330 -14.02 -8.74 -27.43
CA PHE A 330 -13.78 -10.12 -27.84
C PHE A 330 -12.80 -10.15 -29.01
N THR A 331 -11.68 -10.84 -28.83
CA THR A 331 -10.66 -11.06 -29.85
C THR A 331 -10.44 -12.55 -29.98
N TYR A 332 -10.83 -13.13 -31.11
CA TYR A 332 -10.54 -14.51 -31.47
C TYR A 332 -9.36 -14.54 -32.43
N LYS A 333 -8.37 -15.37 -32.11
CA LYS A 333 -7.13 -15.54 -32.86
C LYS A 333 -7.05 -16.95 -33.40
N LEU A 334 -6.54 -17.07 -34.62
CA LEU A 334 -6.30 -18.33 -35.31
C LEU A 334 -4.96 -18.27 -36.06
N GLU A 335 -4.13 -19.30 -35.93
CA GLU A 335 -2.84 -19.48 -36.61
C GLU A 335 -2.90 -20.74 -37.47
N GLY A 336 -2.66 -20.60 -38.78
CA GLY A 336 -2.48 -21.74 -39.69
C GLY A 336 -3.74 -22.58 -39.99
N ASP A 337 -4.22 -23.41 -39.05
CA ASP A 337 -5.30 -24.37 -39.28
C ASP A 337 -6.69 -23.71 -39.23
N HIS A 338 -7.38 -23.68 -40.38
CA HIS A 338 -8.71 -23.11 -40.53
C HIS A 338 -9.87 -24.08 -40.28
N SER A 339 -9.60 -25.33 -39.88
CA SER A 339 -10.62 -26.39 -39.71
C SER A 339 -11.74 -26.01 -38.75
N LEU A 340 -11.41 -25.39 -37.62
CA LEU A 340 -12.36 -24.99 -36.56
C LEU A 340 -12.82 -23.53 -36.67
N GLU A 341 -12.28 -22.75 -37.62
CA GLU A 341 -12.58 -21.32 -37.77
C GLU A 341 -14.09 -21.07 -37.87
N ARG A 342 -14.76 -21.76 -38.80
CA ARG A 342 -16.19 -21.59 -39.04
C ARG A 342 -17.03 -21.98 -37.83
N LYS A 343 -16.64 -23.02 -37.11
CA LYS A 343 -17.32 -23.46 -35.89
C LYS A 343 -17.21 -22.38 -34.81
N HIS A 344 -16.00 -21.94 -34.48
CA HIS A 344 -15.77 -20.96 -33.42
C HIS A 344 -16.41 -19.59 -33.74
N VAL A 345 -16.26 -19.10 -34.97
CA VAL A 345 -16.90 -17.85 -35.41
C VAL A 345 -18.42 -17.93 -35.29
N ASN A 346 -19.03 -19.02 -35.77
CA ASN A 346 -20.48 -19.22 -35.64
C ASN A 346 -20.93 -19.31 -34.18
N THR A 347 -20.15 -19.97 -33.31
CA THR A 347 -20.44 -20.03 -31.87
C THR A 347 -20.41 -18.63 -31.24
N ILE A 348 -19.37 -17.84 -31.52
CA ILE A 348 -19.26 -16.47 -30.99
C ILE A 348 -20.44 -15.61 -31.45
N GLU A 349 -20.74 -15.61 -32.75
CA GLU A 349 -21.79 -14.78 -33.33
C GLU A 349 -23.20 -15.21 -32.86
N SER A 350 -23.47 -16.51 -32.77
CA SER A 350 -24.75 -17.03 -32.31
C SER A 350 -25.00 -16.76 -30.83
N GLU A 351 -24.01 -16.97 -29.95
CA GLU A 351 -24.14 -16.67 -28.52
C GLU A 351 -24.38 -15.17 -28.27
N LEU A 352 -23.65 -14.29 -28.97
CA LEU A 352 -23.87 -12.84 -28.87
C LEU A 352 -25.24 -12.42 -29.41
N SER A 353 -25.65 -12.95 -30.57
CA SER A 353 -26.91 -12.58 -31.21
C SER A 353 -28.13 -13.11 -30.46
N ASN A 354 -28.07 -14.36 -29.95
CA ASN A 354 -29.13 -14.98 -29.15
C ASN A 354 -29.35 -14.24 -27.83
N ALA A 355 -28.28 -13.67 -27.26
CA ALA A 355 -28.36 -12.82 -26.08
C ALA A 355 -28.64 -11.33 -26.41
N HIS A 356 -28.98 -11.01 -27.66
CA HIS A 356 -29.35 -9.68 -28.15
C HIS A 356 -28.26 -8.60 -27.99
N PHE A 357 -26.98 -8.99 -27.99
CA PHE A 357 -25.87 -8.03 -28.01
C PHE A 357 -25.63 -7.52 -29.42
N GLN A 358 -25.58 -6.19 -29.57
CA GLN A 358 -25.12 -5.55 -30.80
C GLN A 358 -23.60 -5.60 -30.87
N TYR A 359 -23.06 -5.95 -32.04
CA TYR A 359 -21.62 -5.99 -32.24
C TYR A 359 -21.21 -5.57 -33.66
N LYS A 360 -19.99 -5.02 -33.76
CA LYS A 360 -19.31 -4.81 -35.05
C LYS A 360 -18.14 -5.76 -35.18
N LYS A 361 -18.09 -6.49 -36.29
CA LYS A 361 -17.04 -7.47 -36.61
C LYS A 361 -16.00 -6.86 -37.52
N TYR A 362 -14.73 -7.05 -37.18
CA TYR A 362 -13.58 -6.73 -38.02
C TYR A 362 -12.71 -7.97 -38.15
N LYS A 363 -12.35 -8.32 -39.38
CA LYS A 363 -11.44 -9.43 -39.71
C LYS A 363 -10.24 -8.84 -40.43
N PHE A 364 -9.04 -9.22 -39.99
CA PHE A 364 -7.80 -8.95 -40.70
C PHE A 364 -6.85 -10.13 -40.54
N THR A 365 -5.84 -10.14 -41.39
CA THR A 365 -4.82 -11.18 -41.42
C THR A 365 -3.47 -10.52 -41.16
N LEU A 366 -2.74 -11.08 -40.20
CA LEU A 366 -1.39 -10.67 -39.85
C LEU A 366 -0.40 -11.67 -40.41
N LEU A 367 0.83 -11.24 -40.65
CA LEU A 367 1.93 -12.12 -41.01
C LEU A 367 2.80 -12.39 -39.78
N LYS A 368 3.15 -13.66 -39.57
CA LYS A 368 4.01 -14.09 -38.47
C LYS A 368 5.45 -14.18 -38.94
N ASP A 369 6.35 -13.50 -38.25
CA ASP A 369 7.78 -13.47 -38.54
C ASP A 369 8.58 -13.43 -37.23
N THR A 370 9.90 -13.46 -37.34
CA THR A 370 10.82 -13.34 -36.21
C THR A 370 11.73 -12.13 -36.43
N ALA A 371 11.97 -11.36 -35.37
CA ALA A 371 12.98 -10.30 -35.37
C ALA A 371 13.76 -10.33 -34.06
N SER A 372 15.10 -10.30 -34.13
CA SER A 372 15.98 -10.35 -32.96
C SER A 372 15.73 -11.54 -32.01
N LYS A 373 15.35 -12.71 -32.54
CA LYS A 373 14.95 -13.93 -31.80
C LYS A 373 13.63 -13.83 -31.02
N GLU A 374 12.86 -12.78 -31.29
CA GLU A 374 11.53 -12.57 -30.72
C GLU A 374 10.48 -12.75 -31.83
N GLU A 375 9.38 -13.42 -31.52
CA GLU A 375 8.24 -13.53 -32.43
C GLU A 375 7.58 -12.16 -32.61
N ILE A 376 7.23 -11.83 -33.85
CA ILE A 376 6.55 -10.59 -34.21
C ILE A 376 5.34 -10.89 -35.10
N ALA A 377 4.29 -10.11 -34.92
CA ALA A 377 3.15 -10.08 -35.83
C ALA A 377 3.19 -8.79 -36.65
N ILE A 378 3.07 -8.91 -37.97
CA ILE A 378 3.11 -7.78 -38.91
C ILE A 378 1.70 -7.45 -39.35
N MET A 379 1.30 -6.19 -39.20
CA MET A 379 -0.02 -5.64 -39.52
C MET A 379 0.06 -4.58 -40.62
N LYS A 380 -0.92 -4.59 -41.53
CA LYS A 380 -1.10 -3.51 -42.51
C LYS A 380 -1.48 -2.20 -41.83
N MET A 381 -0.95 -1.10 -42.35
CA MET A 381 -1.25 0.24 -41.86
C MET A 381 -2.73 0.58 -42.03
N SER A 382 -3.38 0.14 -43.10
CA SER A 382 -4.83 0.30 -43.30
C SER A 382 -5.65 -0.38 -42.19
N ASP A 383 -5.38 -1.66 -41.91
CA ASP A 383 -6.04 -2.42 -40.85
C ASP A 383 -5.85 -1.77 -39.47
N TYR A 384 -4.62 -1.33 -39.17
CA TYR A 384 -4.34 -0.56 -37.95
C TYR A 384 -5.20 0.71 -37.87
N ASN A 385 -5.25 1.48 -38.95
CA ASN A 385 -5.96 2.77 -38.98
C ASN A 385 -7.48 2.58 -38.86
N GLU A 386 -8.05 1.49 -39.37
CA GLU A 386 -9.47 1.17 -39.17
C GLU A 386 -9.78 0.87 -37.69
N ILE A 387 -8.97 0.02 -37.06
CA ILE A 387 -9.13 -0.34 -35.63
C ILE A 387 -8.91 0.91 -34.76
N ALA A 388 -7.87 1.70 -35.06
CA ALA A 388 -7.57 2.94 -34.33
C ALA A 388 -8.75 3.91 -34.38
N LYS A 389 -9.41 4.07 -35.53
CA LYS A 389 -10.63 4.90 -35.66
C LYS A 389 -11.76 4.40 -34.77
N GLN A 390 -12.03 3.08 -34.76
CA GLN A 390 -13.07 2.51 -33.87
C GLN A 390 -12.76 2.72 -32.39
N LEU A 391 -11.48 2.58 -32.02
CA LEU A 391 -10.99 2.82 -30.65
C LEU A 391 -10.84 4.31 -30.30
N LYS A 392 -11.15 5.23 -31.22
CA LYS A 392 -10.96 6.68 -31.08
C LYS A 392 -9.51 7.06 -30.74
N ARG A 393 -8.57 6.44 -31.44
CA ARG A 393 -7.12 6.65 -31.29
C ARG A 393 -6.53 7.35 -32.53
N PRO A 394 -5.38 8.02 -32.40
CA PRO A 394 -4.70 8.63 -33.53
C PRO A 394 -4.36 7.58 -34.61
N THR A 395 -4.60 7.94 -35.86
CA THR A 395 -4.14 7.18 -37.02
C THR A 395 -2.69 7.51 -37.33
N ILE A 396 -2.01 6.63 -38.05
CA ILE A 396 -0.61 6.80 -38.45
C ILE A 396 -0.46 6.87 -39.97
N THR A 397 0.70 7.35 -40.39
CA THR A 397 1.15 7.32 -41.78
C THR A 397 2.64 6.96 -41.80
N LEU A 398 2.98 5.96 -42.62
CA LEU A 398 4.30 5.35 -42.70
C LEU A 398 4.78 5.34 -44.16
N ASP A 399 6.08 5.58 -44.34
CA ASP A 399 6.77 5.31 -45.61
C ASP A 399 7.16 3.82 -45.71
N SER A 400 7.54 3.37 -46.91
CA SER A 400 7.70 1.94 -47.21
C SER A 400 8.89 1.27 -46.51
N LYS A 401 9.78 2.05 -45.90
CA LYS A 401 10.94 1.60 -45.12
C LYS A 401 10.81 1.88 -43.63
N GLU A 402 9.68 2.44 -43.20
CA GLU A 402 9.42 2.81 -41.81
C GLU A 402 8.42 1.84 -41.17
N VAL A 403 8.57 1.63 -39.87
CA VAL A 403 7.63 0.85 -39.07
C VAL A 403 7.27 1.55 -37.77
N TYR A 404 6.08 1.27 -37.27
CA TYR A 404 5.71 1.52 -35.88
C TYR A 404 5.63 0.21 -35.12
N ILE A 405 6.08 0.20 -33.87
CA ILE A 405 5.91 -0.95 -32.99
C ILE A 405 4.86 -0.61 -31.93
N ILE A 406 3.84 -1.45 -31.80
CA ILE A 406 2.84 -1.31 -30.73
C ILE A 406 3.37 -1.97 -29.47
N SER A 407 3.37 -1.23 -28.37
CA SER A 407 3.69 -1.82 -27.08
C SER A 407 2.54 -2.69 -26.57
N GLY A 408 2.87 -3.92 -26.17
CA GLY A 408 1.96 -4.80 -25.44
C GLY A 408 1.69 -4.37 -24.00
N TYR A 409 2.45 -3.41 -23.44
CA TYR A 409 2.36 -3.04 -22.02
C TYR A 409 2.17 -1.52 -21.84
N SER A 410 0.91 -1.09 -21.70
CA SER A 410 0.54 0.25 -21.21
C SER A 410 0.45 0.22 -19.68
N PRO A 411 1.07 1.14 -18.92
CA PRO A 411 1.68 2.41 -19.36
C PRO A 411 3.16 2.35 -19.76
N GLU A 412 3.64 3.43 -20.40
CA GLU A 412 4.99 3.67 -20.97
C GLU A 412 6.17 3.20 -20.09
N LEU A 413 6.02 3.30 -18.78
CA LEU A 413 7.02 2.93 -17.79
C LEU A 413 7.30 1.41 -17.75
N LEU A 414 6.28 0.58 -18.01
CA LEU A 414 6.44 -0.87 -18.15
C LEU A 414 7.06 -1.22 -19.51
N ASN A 415 6.62 -0.53 -20.58
CA ASN A 415 7.10 -0.73 -21.95
C ASN A 415 8.62 -0.53 -22.07
N LEU A 416 9.17 0.53 -21.47
CA LEU A 416 10.61 0.82 -21.48
C LEU A 416 11.46 -0.27 -20.81
N VAL A 417 10.87 -1.04 -19.90
CA VAL A 417 11.54 -2.12 -19.18
C VAL A 417 11.41 -3.46 -19.91
N SER A 418 10.29 -3.71 -20.57
CA SER A 418 9.93 -5.05 -21.09
C SER A 418 10.08 -5.24 -22.59
N ASN A 419 10.12 -4.17 -23.40
CA ASN A 419 10.10 -4.30 -24.86
C ASN A 419 11.52 -4.48 -25.45
N PRO A 420 11.78 -5.58 -26.20
CA PRO A 420 13.12 -5.91 -26.70
C PRO A 420 13.60 -4.96 -27.81
N PHE A 421 12.68 -4.29 -28.51
CA PHE A 421 12.98 -3.41 -29.65
C PHE A 421 13.22 -1.95 -29.25
N VAL A 422 12.92 -1.56 -28.00
CA VAL A 422 13.13 -0.18 -27.50
C VAL A 422 14.59 0.27 -27.65
N LYS A 423 15.54 -0.68 -27.64
CA LYS A 423 16.98 -0.41 -27.77
C LYS A 423 17.48 -0.38 -29.21
N GLN A 424 16.61 -0.53 -30.20
CA GLN A 424 16.98 -0.67 -31.61
C GLN A 424 16.41 0.51 -32.41
N ASN A 425 17.21 1.03 -33.35
CA ASN A 425 16.75 2.06 -34.30
C ASN A 425 16.09 1.42 -35.53
N THR A 426 16.35 0.14 -35.76
CA THR A 426 15.88 -0.61 -36.90
C THR A 426 15.42 -1.99 -36.46
N ILE A 427 14.54 -2.59 -37.26
CA ILE A 427 14.12 -3.97 -37.09
C ILE A 427 14.46 -4.74 -38.37
N THR A 428 15.10 -5.90 -38.21
CA THR A 428 15.44 -6.78 -39.33
C THR A 428 14.52 -7.99 -39.29
N LEU A 429 13.72 -8.15 -40.34
CA LEU A 429 12.79 -9.26 -40.49
C LEU A 429 13.56 -10.54 -40.88
N GLU A 430 13.29 -11.65 -40.21
CA GLU A 430 13.94 -12.93 -40.50
C GLU A 430 13.55 -13.46 -41.88
N SER A 431 12.27 -13.33 -42.26
CA SER A 431 11.72 -13.84 -43.52
C SER A 431 12.42 -13.35 -44.79
N ASN A 432 12.83 -12.09 -44.84
CA ASN A 432 13.43 -11.47 -46.03
C ASN A 432 14.80 -10.83 -45.77
N LYS A 433 15.28 -10.87 -44.52
CA LYS A 433 16.54 -10.25 -44.05
C LYS A 433 16.64 -8.74 -44.38
N LYS A 434 15.52 -8.06 -44.65
CA LYS A 434 15.48 -6.62 -44.89
C LYS A 434 15.36 -5.86 -43.57
N GLU A 435 15.97 -4.68 -43.57
CA GLU A 435 15.99 -3.77 -42.43
C GLU A 435 15.00 -2.62 -42.64
N PHE A 436 14.25 -2.30 -41.58
CA PHE A 436 13.28 -1.21 -41.56
C PHE A 436 13.56 -0.27 -40.39
N TYR A 437 13.31 1.03 -40.59
CA TYR A 437 13.53 2.06 -39.57
C TYR A 437 12.35 2.13 -38.59
N ILE A 438 12.64 2.08 -37.29
CA ILE A 438 11.61 2.21 -36.25
C ILE A 438 11.33 3.70 -36.05
N LYS A 439 10.18 4.16 -36.57
CA LYS A 439 9.75 5.57 -36.46
C LYS A 439 9.33 5.94 -35.04
N GLY A 440 8.87 4.96 -34.27
CA GLY A 440 8.54 5.12 -32.86
C GLY A 440 7.70 3.98 -32.29
N PHE A 441 7.22 4.19 -31.07
CA PHE A 441 6.40 3.22 -30.33
C PHE A 441 5.01 3.78 -30.06
N ILE A 442 4.00 2.94 -30.28
CA ILE A 442 2.61 3.28 -29.95
C ILE A 442 2.30 2.68 -28.59
N ASN A 443 2.15 3.55 -27.59
CA ASN A 443 1.99 3.16 -26.19
C ASN A 443 0.58 2.69 -25.81
N LYS A 444 -0.37 2.71 -26.77
CA LYS A 444 -1.73 2.18 -26.57
C LYS A 444 -1.96 0.96 -27.46
N GLY A 445 -1.97 -0.23 -26.85
CA GLY A 445 -2.17 -1.51 -27.53
C GLY A 445 -3.58 -1.63 -28.13
N ILE A 446 -3.71 -2.06 -29.38
CA ILE A 446 -4.99 -2.23 -30.11
C ILE A 446 -5.53 -3.67 -30.05
N ALA A 447 -4.78 -4.56 -29.42
CA ALA A 447 -5.11 -5.95 -29.21
C ALA A 447 -4.65 -6.37 -27.80
N PRO A 448 -5.19 -7.47 -27.25
CA PRO A 448 -4.73 -8.01 -25.97
C PRO A 448 -3.21 -8.32 -25.96
N PRO A 449 -2.47 -8.02 -24.87
CA PRO A 449 -1.02 -8.19 -24.76
C PRO A 449 -0.51 -9.60 -25.10
N PHE A 450 -1.34 -10.62 -24.85
CA PHE A 450 -1.01 -12.03 -25.08
C PHE A 450 -1.61 -12.58 -26.38
N ALA A 451 -2.44 -11.80 -27.08
CA ALA A 451 -2.99 -12.24 -28.36
C ALA A 451 -1.93 -12.16 -29.45
N LEU A 452 -1.13 -11.08 -29.48
CA LEU A 452 -0.18 -10.83 -30.55
C LEU A 452 1.21 -10.55 -29.98
N ALA A 453 2.19 -11.35 -30.37
CA ALA A 453 3.59 -11.09 -30.05
C ALA A 453 4.05 -9.83 -30.80
N ASN A 454 4.59 -8.85 -30.06
CA ASN A 454 5.26 -7.63 -30.54
C ASN A 454 4.77 -7.13 -31.92
N LEU A 455 3.63 -6.45 -31.93
CA LEU A 455 2.94 -6.07 -33.17
C LEU A 455 3.67 -4.94 -33.90
N VAL A 456 4.12 -5.21 -35.12
CA VAL A 456 4.82 -4.29 -36.03
C VAL A 456 3.84 -3.82 -37.11
N ILE A 457 3.69 -2.52 -37.29
CA ILE A 457 2.84 -1.94 -38.32
C ILE A 457 3.72 -1.48 -39.48
N MET A 458 3.35 -1.90 -40.69
CA MET A 458 4.07 -1.56 -41.91
C MET A 458 3.11 -1.04 -42.97
N GLN A 459 3.64 -0.29 -43.94
CA GLN A 459 2.86 0.19 -45.06
C GLN A 459 2.38 -0.99 -45.93
N ASP A 460 1.11 -0.95 -46.33
CA ASP A 460 0.43 -2.01 -47.09
C ASP A 460 1.23 -2.46 -48.31
N TYR A 461 1.71 -1.51 -49.12
CA TYR A 461 2.55 -1.79 -50.29
C TYR A 461 3.84 -2.55 -49.94
N ALA A 462 4.49 -2.21 -48.81
CA ALA A 462 5.71 -2.89 -48.39
C ALA A 462 5.42 -4.34 -47.97
N ILE A 463 4.28 -4.58 -47.30
CA ILE A 463 3.85 -5.94 -46.96
C ILE A 463 3.59 -6.75 -48.23
N ASP A 464 2.82 -6.20 -49.16
CA ASP A 464 2.38 -6.93 -50.36
C ASP A 464 3.51 -7.17 -51.38
N THR A 465 4.59 -6.38 -51.35
CA THR A 465 5.70 -6.49 -52.33
C THR A 465 7.02 -6.97 -51.75
N MET A 466 7.27 -6.79 -50.45
CA MET A 466 8.59 -7.03 -49.85
C MET A 466 8.62 -8.22 -48.90
N ILE A 467 7.48 -8.70 -48.40
CA ILE A 467 7.41 -9.82 -47.47
C ILE A 467 6.95 -11.06 -48.24
N PRO A 468 7.70 -12.19 -48.16
CA PRO A 468 7.29 -13.43 -48.80
C PRO A 468 6.01 -13.99 -48.16
N HIS A 469 5.35 -14.94 -48.83
CA HIS A 469 4.25 -15.68 -48.22
C HIS A 469 4.77 -16.48 -47.02
N ILE A 470 4.41 -16.02 -45.83
CA ILE A 470 4.73 -16.64 -44.54
C ILE A 470 3.45 -17.02 -43.81
N GLU A 471 3.60 -17.70 -42.69
CA GLU A 471 2.48 -18.13 -41.85
C GLU A 471 1.61 -16.92 -41.46
N THR A 472 0.30 -17.12 -41.51
CA THR A 472 -0.67 -16.05 -41.27
C THR A 472 -1.46 -16.28 -39.99
N ILE A 473 -1.69 -15.20 -39.25
CA ILE A 473 -2.57 -15.17 -38.08
C ILE A 473 -3.85 -14.45 -38.50
N THR A 474 -4.98 -15.14 -38.47
CA THR A 474 -6.29 -14.52 -38.68
C THR A 474 -6.86 -14.05 -37.34
N VAL A 475 -7.27 -12.80 -37.28
CA VAL A 475 -7.85 -12.20 -36.08
C VAL A 475 -9.26 -11.71 -36.36
N TYR A 476 -10.18 -12.12 -35.51
CA TYR A 476 -11.57 -11.69 -35.48
C TYR A 476 -11.82 -10.84 -34.24
N ASN A 477 -12.13 -9.56 -34.47
CA ASN A 477 -12.42 -8.61 -33.42
C ASN A 477 -13.91 -8.28 -33.41
N TYR A 478 -14.55 -8.43 -32.25
CA TYR A 478 -15.95 -8.07 -32.05
C TYR A 478 -16.04 -6.93 -31.04
N PHE A 479 -16.45 -5.77 -31.54
CA PHE A 479 -16.77 -4.59 -30.72
C PHE A 479 -18.20 -4.75 -30.21
N VAL A 480 -18.33 -5.26 -28.99
CA VAL A 480 -19.62 -5.54 -28.36
C VAL A 480 -19.99 -4.40 -27.41
N ASP A 481 -21.18 -3.83 -27.59
CA ASP A 481 -21.71 -2.83 -26.68
C ASP A 481 -22.16 -3.48 -25.36
N ASN A 482 -21.96 -2.81 -24.22
CA ASN A 482 -22.30 -3.32 -22.89
C ASN A 482 -21.71 -4.72 -22.58
N TRP A 483 -20.52 -5.01 -23.12
CA TRP A 483 -19.82 -6.29 -22.97
C TRP A 483 -19.70 -6.79 -21.53
N GLU A 484 -19.68 -5.90 -20.54
CA GLU A 484 -19.64 -6.23 -19.11
C GLU A 484 -20.83 -7.07 -18.63
N ASN A 485 -21.95 -7.04 -19.36
CA ASN A 485 -23.14 -7.84 -19.09
C ASN A 485 -23.17 -9.15 -19.91
N ALA A 486 -22.23 -9.38 -20.82
CA ALA A 486 -22.18 -10.56 -21.69
C ALA A 486 -21.67 -11.82 -20.95
N ILE A 487 -21.91 -11.93 -19.64
CA ILE A 487 -21.36 -12.98 -18.76
C ILE A 487 -21.72 -14.39 -19.26
N ILE A 488 -23.00 -14.61 -19.59
CA ILE A 488 -23.49 -15.93 -20.02
C ILE A 488 -22.92 -16.29 -21.41
N PRO A 489 -23.05 -15.43 -22.45
CA PRO A 489 -22.42 -15.67 -23.75
C PRO A 489 -20.92 -15.94 -23.63
N THR A 490 -20.19 -15.12 -22.86
CA THR A 490 -18.74 -15.29 -22.66
C THR A 490 -18.42 -16.67 -22.08
N LYS A 491 -19.14 -17.13 -21.05
CA LYS A 491 -18.91 -18.46 -20.45
C LYS A 491 -19.19 -19.59 -21.43
N ASN A 492 -20.26 -19.49 -22.24
CA ASN A 492 -20.60 -20.49 -23.23
C ASN A 492 -19.54 -20.58 -24.34
N ILE A 493 -19.10 -19.41 -24.84
CA ILE A 493 -18.05 -19.29 -25.86
C ILE A 493 -16.73 -19.89 -25.34
N LEU A 494 -16.29 -19.47 -24.14
CA LEU A 494 -15.06 -19.98 -23.53
C LEU A 494 -15.13 -21.48 -23.30
N LYS A 495 -16.26 -22.01 -22.82
CA LYS A 495 -16.46 -23.45 -22.64
C LYS A 495 -16.37 -24.21 -23.97
N SER A 496 -17.01 -23.71 -25.02
CA SER A 496 -16.96 -24.35 -26.34
C SER A 496 -15.53 -24.41 -26.88
N ILE A 497 -14.80 -23.29 -26.82
CA ILE A 497 -13.42 -23.21 -27.34
C ILE A 497 -12.46 -24.02 -26.47
N SER A 498 -12.59 -23.95 -25.13
CA SER A 498 -11.79 -24.74 -24.19
C SER A 498 -11.97 -26.24 -24.39
N ASN A 499 -13.19 -26.72 -24.67
CA ASN A 499 -13.40 -28.14 -24.98
C ASN A 499 -12.67 -28.57 -26.26
N ASP A 500 -12.57 -27.70 -27.26
CA ASP A 500 -11.82 -27.99 -28.49
C ASP A 500 -10.30 -27.88 -28.26
N THR A 501 -9.85 -26.96 -27.39
CA THR A 501 -8.47 -26.89 -26.89
C THR A 501 -8.07 -28.18 -26.17
N GLU A 502 -8.91 -28.71 -25.27
CA GLU A 502 -8.66 -29.98 -24.56
C GLU A 502 -8.55 -31.14 -25.54
N LYS A 503 -9.44 -31.26 -26.51
CA LYS A 503 -9.37 -32.28 -27.57
C LYS A 503 -8.08 -32.16 -28.40
N TYR A 504 -7.64 -30.95 -28.70
CA TYR A 504 -6.38 -30.73 -29.40
C TYR A 504 -5.20 -31.24 -28.58
N TYR A 505 -5.16 -30.93 -27.27
CA TYR A 505 -4.12 -31.46 -26.38
C TYR A 505 -4.18 -32.98 -26.25
N GLU A 506 -5.37 -33.58 -26.16
CA GLU A 506 -5.52 -35.04 -26.12
C GLU A 506 -5.02 -35.70 -27.40
N ALA A 507 -5.35 -35.13 -28.57
CA ALA A 507 -4.90 -35.65 -29.86
C ALA A 507 -3.38 -35.58 -30.06
N HIS A 508 -2.70 -34.65 -29.39
CA HIS A 508 -1.25 -34.42 -29.51
C HIS A 508 -0.47 -34.77 -28.24
N LYS A 509 -1.07 -35.50 -27.30
CA LYS A 509 -0.50 -35.76 -25.98
C LYS A 509 0.85 -36.50 -26.02
N ASP A 510 1.03 -37.36 -27.03
CA ASP A 510 2.25 -38.16 -27.21
C ASP A 510 3.30 -37.47 -28.10
N ASP A 511 2.97 -36.33 -28.69
CA ASP A 511 3.88 -35.54 -29.53
C ASP A 511 4.64 -34.51 -28.68
N LYS A 512 5.92 -34.79 -28.41
CA LYS A 512 6.82 -33.89 -27.68
C LYS A 512 7.15 -32.60 -28.44
N HIS A 513 6.81 -32.53 -29.73
CA HIS A 513 6.98 -31.37 -30.59
C HIS A 513 5.65 -30.79 -31.07
N ALA A 514 4.54 -31.13 -30.40
CA ALA A 514 3.21 -30.61 -30.73
C ALA A 514 3.24 -29.08 -30.81
N SER A 515 2.71 -28.55 -31.93
CA SER A 515 2.58 -27.11 -32.09
C SER A 515 1.62 -26.55 -31.05
N PRO A 516 1.84 -25.32 -30.55
CA PRO A 516 0.91 -24.63 -29.67
C PRO A 516 -0.50 -24.65 -30.26
N VAL A 517 -1.52 -24.59 -29.40
CA VAL A 517 -2.91 -24.58 -29.84
C VAL A 517 -3.10 -23.44 -30.84
N PRO A 518 -3.54 -23.72 -32.09
CA PRO A 518 -3.56 -22.73 -33.16
C PRO A 518 -4.66 -21.68 -32.97
N PHE A 519 -5.53 -21.81 -31.98
CA PHE A 519 -6.63 -20.88 -31.75
C PHE A 519 -6.74 -20.46 -30.29
N ASN A 520 -7.16 -19.22 -30.06
CA ASN A 520 -7.49 -18.75 -28.72
C ASN A 520 -8.52 -17.63 -28.77
N ILE A 521 -9.27 -17.44 -27.69
CA ILE A 521 -10.16 -16.29 -27.51
C ILE A 521 -9.78 -15.51 -26.26
N TYR A 522 -9.78 -14.20 -26.41
CA TYR A 522 -9.52 -13.25 -25.34
C TYR A 522 -10.77 -12.41 -25.16
N THR A 523 -11.31 -12.36 -23.94
CA THR A 523 -12.52 -11.58 -23.66
C THR A 523 -12.34 -10.63 -22.49
N ALA A 524 -12.72 -9.37 -22.68
CA ALA A 524 -12.70 -8.37 -21.62
C ALA A 524 -13.69 -8.73 -20.48
N THR A 525 -14.80 -9.39 -20.82
CA THR A 525 -15.84 -9.80 -19.87
C THR A 525 -15.32 -10.82 -18.86
N ASP A 526 -14.60 -11.85 -19.31
CA ASP A 526 -14.01 -12.85 -18.43
C ASP A 526 -12.91 -12.25 -17.55
N GLU A 527 -12.07 -11.41 -18.14
CA GLU A 527 -11.06 -10.64 -17.41
C GLU A 527 -11.68 -9.73 -16.35
N LEU A 528 -12.84 -9.12 -16.62
CA LEU A 528 -13.57 -8.32 -15.64
C LEU A 528 -14.11 -9.17 -14.49
N LEU A 529 -14.66 -10.35 -14.79
CA LEU A 529 -15.16 -11.27 -13.76
C LEU A 529 -14.01 -11.77 -12.89
N HIS A 530 -12.94 -12.27 -13.50
CA HIS A 530 -11.77 -12.76 -12.81
C HIS A 530 -11.12 -11.67 -11.95
N ASN A 531 -10.92 -10.46 -12.49
CA ASN A 531 -10.37 -9.35 -11.72
C ASN A 531 -11.31 -8.90 -10.59
N LYS A 532 -12.63 -8.88 -10.78
CA LYS A 532 -13.58 -8.52 -9.71
C LYS A 532 -13.59 -9.53 -8.58
N GLU A 533 -13.59 -10.83 -8.88
CA GLU A 533 -13.55 -11.89 -7.87
C GLU A 533 -12.28 -11.79 -7.01
N ASN A 534 -11.12 -11.60 -7.66
CA ASN A 534 -9.85 -11.39 -6.96
C ASN A 534 -9.79 -10.06 -6.19
N ALA A 535 -10.32 -8.98 -6.77
CA ALA A 535 -10.27 -7.64 -6.18
C ALA A 535 -11.08 -7.54 -4.89
N VAL A 536 -12.18 -8.28 -4.74
CA VAL A 536 -13.01 -8.21 -3.53
C VAL A 536 -12.26 -8.69 -2.29
N ALA A 537 -11.59 -9.84 -2.37
CA ALA A 537 -10.80 -10.37 -1.27
C ALA A 537 -9.63 -9.43 -0.93
N GLN A 538 -8.94 -8.92 -1.95
CA GLN A 538 -7.84 -7.96 -1.79
C GLN A 538 -8.30 -6.66 -1.15
N PHE A 539 -9.42 -6.10 -1.62
CA PHE A 539 -10.00 -4.87 -1.09
C PHE A 539 -10.22 -4.99 0.41
N PHE A 540 -10.80 -6.11 0.86
CA PHE A 540 -11.08 -6.30 2.27
C PHE A 540 -9.81 -6.41 3.14
N ILE A 541 -8.84 -7.25 2.73
CA ILE A 541 -7.54 -7.45 3.40
C ILE A 541 -6.85 -6.10 3.62
N TRP A 542 -6.64 -5.36 2.54
CA TRP A 542 -5.84 -4.16 2.58
C TRP A 542 -6.60 -2.96 3.14
N ALA A 543 -7.92 -2.87 2.94
CA ALA A 543 -8.73 -1.79 3.54
C ALA A 543 -8.70 -1.93 5.05
N PHE A 544 -8.85 -3.16 5.55
CA PHE A 544 -8.74 -3.46 6.96
C PHE A 544 -7.35 -3.10 7.51
N LEU A 545 -6.27 -3.46 6.81
CA LEU A 545 -4.90 -3.08 7.19
C LEU A 545 -4.73 -1.55 7.27
N GLY A 546 -5.28 -0.81 6.30
CA GLY A 546 -5.29 0.65 6.32
C GLY A 546 -6.05 1.22 7.52
N PHE A 547 -7.24 0.71 7.82
CA PHE A 547 -8.01 1.12 9.00
C PHE A 547 -7.28 0.84 10.31
N ILE A 548 -6.60 -0.30 10.43
CA ILE A 548 -5.79 -0.63 11.61
C ILE A 548 -4.65 0.37 11.80
N PHE A 549 -3.92 0.72 10.75
CA PHE A 549 -2.85 1.71 10.87
C PHE A 549 -3.38 3.08 11.28
N PHE A 550 -4.53 3.49 10.75
CA PHE A 550 -5.18 4.73 11.15
C PHE A 550 -5.65 4.70 12.62
N ILE A 551 -6.31 3.63 13.07
CA ILE A 551 -6.72 3.44 14.46
C ILE A 551 -5.49 3.38 15.38
N GLY A 552 -4.40 2.72 14.94
CA GLY A 552 -3.13 2.68 15.64
C GLY A 552 -2.53 4.08 15.84
N ALA A 553 -2.59 4.93 14.82
CA ALA A 553 -2.19 6.33 14.90
C ALA A 553 -3.05 7.10 15.93
N ALA A 554 -4.38 6.98 15.84
CA ALA A 554 -5.33 7.62 16.75
C ALA A 554 -5.12 7.15 18.21
N SER A 555 -4.84 5.87 18.42
CA SER A 555 -4.60 5.26 19.72
C SER A 555 -3.29 5.76 20.37
N VAL A 556 -2.20 5.82 19.60
CA VAL A 556 -0.92 6.40 20.07
C VAL A 556 -1.11 7.86 20.50
N LEU A 557 -1.85 8.62 19.71
CA LEU A 557 -2.15 10.02 20.00
C LEU A 557 -3.00 10.16 21.28
N TYR A 558 -4.07 9.37 21.41
CA TYR A 558 -4.91 9.32 22.60
C TYR A 558 -4.13 8.99 23.86
N PHE A 559 -3.34 7.92 23.85
CA PHE A 559 -2.56 7.49 25.00
C PHE A 559 -1.57 8.55 25.43
N ARG A 560 -0.92 9.20 24.47
CA ARG A 560 0.02 10.26 24.80
C ARG A 560 -0.68 11.43 25.48
N MET A 561 -1.81 11.84 24.95
CA MET A 561 -2.57 12.94 25.52
C MET A 561 -3.11 12.65 26.92
N TYR A 562 -3.60 11.44 27.15
CA TYR A 562 -4.07 11.02 28.47
C TYR A 562 -2.95 11.07 29.52
N ASN A 563 -1.74 10.64 29.14
CA ASN A 563 -0.57 10.70 30.01
C ASN A 563 -0.10 12.14 30.24
N ASP A 564 -0.10 12.98 29.21
CA ASP A 564 0.29 14.39 29.30
C ASP A 564 -0.67 15.17 30.25
N LEU A 565 -1.99 14.91 30.16
CA LEU A 565 -3.00 15.53 31.04
C LEU A 565 -2.71 15.31 32.53
N THR A 566 -2.28 14.10 32.90
CA THR A 566 -1.98 13.75 34.31
C THR A 566 -0.80 14.57 34.85
N ASN A 567 0.19 14.86 34.00
CA ASN A 567 1.36 15.66 34.36
C ASN A 567 1.06 17.17 34.37
N GLU A 568 0.08 17.62 33.59
CA GLU A 568 -0.22 19.04 33.40
C GLU A 568 -1.24 19.62 34.39
N LYS A 569 -1.95 18.76 35.15
CA LYS A 569 -2.87 19.19 36.22
C LYS A 569 -2.28 20.31 37.08
N GLN A 570 -1.08 20.09 37.63
CA GLN A 570 -0.44 21.01 38.57
C GLN A 570 -0.09 22.36 37.93
N LYS A 571 0.29 22.33 36.65
CA LYS A 571 0.58 23.52 35.87
C LYS A 571 -0.68 24.35 35.66
N TYR A 572 -1.79 23.74 35.24
CA TYR A 572 -3.02 24.46 35.00
C TYR A 572 -3.59 25.08 36.28
N ILE A 573 -3.56 24.36 37.42
CA ILE A 573 -3.89 24.91 38.74
C ILE A 573 -3.03 26.15 39.06
N THR A 574 -1.73 26.10 38.76
CA THR A 574 -0.80 27.21 39.04
C THR A 574 -1.12 28.43 38.16
N ILE A 575 -1.46 28.19 36.90
CA ILE A 575 -1.80 29.23 35.92
C ILE A 575 -3.15 29.90 36.25
N THR A 576 -4.15 29.15 36.74
CA THR A 576 -5.41 29.72 37.24
C THR A 576 -5.16 30.64 38.44
N LYS A 577 -4.26 30.27 39.36
CA LYS A 577 -3.86 31.13 40.49
C LYS A 577 -3.17 32.43 40.06
N LEU A 578 -2.60 32.48 38.85
CA LEU A 578 -1.99 33.69 38.27
C LEU A 578 -3.03 34.59 37.57
N GLY A 579 -4.33 34.25 37.61
CA GLY A 579 -5.42 35.11 37.14
C GLY A 579 -5.98 34.75 35.77
N LEU A 580 -5.64 33.59 35.20
CA LEU A 580 -6.24 33.13 33.94
C LEU A 580 -7.63 32.55 34.15
N THR A 581 -8.56 32.97 33.30
CA THR A 581 -9.94 32.48 33.30
C THR A 581 -10.01 31.03 32.78
N GLU A 582 -11.03 30.28 33.19
CA GLU A 582 -11.25 28.91 32.67
C GLU A 582 -11.40 28.89 31.14
N SER A 583 -12.07 29.90 30.57
CA SER A 583 -12.23 30.05 29.12
C SER A 583 -10.90 30.22 28.39
N GLU A 584 -9.99 31.03 28.92
CA GLU A 584 -8.67 31.26 28.33
C GLU A 584 -7.81 30.00 28.38
N MET A 585 -7.88 29.28 29.50
CA MET A 585 -7.22 28.01 29.69
C MET A 585 -7.76 26.94 28.71
N PHE A 586 -9.07 26.78 28.61
CA PHE A 586 -9.67 25.82 27.66
C PHE A 586 -9.35 26.17 26.21
N ARG A 587 -9.28 27.47 25.87
CA ARG A 587 -8.85 27.94 24.56
C ARG A 587 -7.38 27.58 24.30
N SER A 588 -6.50 27.82 25.25
CA SER A 588 -5.08 27.44 25.17
C SER A 588 -4.93 25.94 24.96
N ALA A 589 -5.60 25.12 25.78
CA ALA A 589 -5.59 23.67 25.64
C ALA A 589 -6.13 23.24 24.27
N THR A 590 -7.26 23.80 23.82
CA THR A 590 -7.88 23.46 22.53
C THR A 590 -6.94 23.72 21.35
N ILE A 591 -6.24 24.86 21.33
CA ILE A 591 -5.27 25.18 20.26
C ILE A 591 -4.12 24.17 20.26
N GLN A 592 -3.58 23.86 21.44
CA GLN A 592 -2.48 22.91 21.58
C GLN A 592 -2.90 21.51 21.12
N LEU A 593 -4.09 21.07 21.50
CA LEU A 593 -4.65 19.80 21.03
C LEU A 593 -4.85 19.82 19.52
N GLY A 594 -5.44 20.87 18.97
CA GLY A 594 -5.70 20.96 17.53
C GLY A 594 -4.41 20.84 16.72
N ILE A 595 -3.33 21.49 17.16
CA ILE A 595 -2.03 21.39 16.49
C ILE A 595 -1.46 19.96 16.55
N LEU A 596 -1.65 19.23 17.66
CA LEU A 596 -1.17 17.86 17.79
C LEU A 596 -1.95 16.85 16.93
N PHE A 597 -3.24 17.09 16.64
CA PHE A 597 -4.06 16.26 15.75
C PHE A 597 -3.81 16.60 14.28
N PHE A 598 -4.00 17.87 13.92
CA PHE A 598 -4.09 18.26 12.52
C PHE A 598 -2.73 18.38 11.83
N VAL A 599 -1.64 18.72 12.54
CA VAL A 599 -0.32 18.82 11.88
C VAL A 599 0.17 17.46 11.37
N PRO A 600 0.17 16.36 12.16
CA PRO A 600 0.49 15.03 11.65
C PRO A 600 -0.40 14.61 10.48
N TYR A 601 -1.70 14.88 10.55
CA TYR A 601 -2.64 14.58 9.48
C TYR A 601 -2.31 15.34 8.19
N ILE A 602 -2.00 16.65 8.27
CA ILE A 602 -1.61 17.46 7.10
C ILE A 602 -0.31 16.93 6.49
N VAL A 603 0.71 16.65 7.31
CA VAL A 603 1.98 16.10 6.84
C VAL A 603 1.77 14.74 6.19
N ALA A 604 0.92 13.89 6.77
CA ALA A 604 0.50 12.63 6.17
C ALA A 604 -0.16 12.82 4.80
N GLY A 605 -1.10 13.76 4.68
CA GLY A 605 -1.76 14.08 3.41
C GLY A 605 -0.77 14.55 2.34
N VAL A 606 0.24 15.33 2.70
CA VAL A 606 1.32 15.72 1.78
C VAL A 606 2.14 14.50 1.34
N HIS A 607 2.56 13.64 2.28
CA HIS A 607 3.25 12.39 1.93
C HIS A 607 2.42 11.52 0.97
N THR A 608 1.14 11.35 1.29
CA THR A 608 0.19 10.57 0.48
C THR A 608 0.00 11.17 -0.90
N LEU A 609 -0.04 12.50 -1.06
CA LEU A 609 -0.15 13.15 -2.36
C LEU A 609 1.02 12.75 -3.28
N PHE A 610 2.25 12.78 -2.77
CA PHE A 610 3.43 12.39 -3.57
C PHE A 610 3.50 10.88 -3.79
N ALA A 611 3.12 10.07 -2.81
CA ALA A 611 3.01 8.62 -2.97
C ALA A 611 1.97 8.24 -4.04
N VAL A 612 0.84 8.94 -4.08
CA VAL A 612 -0.22 8.75 -5.07
C VAL A 612 0.19 9.27 -6.44
N LYS A 613 0.96 10.36 -6.54
CA LYS A 613 1.57 10.76 -7.82
C LYS A 613 2.50 9.69 -8.38
N PHE A 614 3.34 9.10 -7.52
CA PHE A 614 4.18 7.98 -7.91
C PHE A 614 3.34 6.79 -8.37
N LEU A 615 2.33 6.40 -7.59
CA LEU A 615 1.42 5.31 -7.93
C LEU A 615 0.67 5.58 -9.25
N GLN A 616 0.21 6.82 -9.47
CA GLN A 616 -0.48 7.24 -10.68
C GLN A 616 0.39 7.06 -11.93
N SER A 617 1.71 7.17 -11.83
CA SER A 617 2.61 6.93 -12.97
C SER A 617 2.62 5.48 -13.46
N MET A 618 2.13 4.55 -12.62
CA MET A 618 1.96 3.14 -12.95
C MET A 618 0.59 2.85 -13.58
N PHE A 619 -0.29 3.87 -13.71
CA PHE A 619 -1.63 3.72 -14.26
C PHE A 619 -1.91 4.75 -15.36
N ALA A 620 -2.84 4.44 -16.26
CA ALA A 620 -3.25 5.34 -17.34
C ALA A 620 -4.35 6.35 -16.93
N PHE A 621 -4.76 6.35 -15.66
CA PHE A 621 -5.86 7.16 -15.14
C PHE A 621 -5.42 7.99 -13.93
N SER A 622 -6.10 9.10 -13.68
CA SER A 622 -5.80 9.95 -12.52
C SER A 622 -6.35 9.37 -11.23
N LEU A 623 -5.60 9.51 -10.15
CA LEU A 623 -5.97 9.07 -8.80
C LEU A 623 -6.43 10.22 -7.89
N LEU A 624 -6.65 11.41 -8.46
CA LEU A 624 -6.98 12.62 -7.68
C LEU A 624 -8.32 12.49 -6.98
N LYS A 625 -9.32 11.87 -7.63
CA LYS A 625 -10.66 11.69 -7.07
C LYS A 625 -10.60 10.80 -5.83
N GLU A 626 -9.89 9.67 -5.94
CA GLU A 626 -9.69 8.71 -4.86
C GLU A 626 -8.92 9.34 -3.69
N LEU A 627 -7.85 10.09 -3.98
CA LEU A 627 -7.10 10.85 -2.98
C LEU A 627 -8.00 11.80 -2.18
N LEU A 628 -8.81 12.61 -2.87
CA LEU A 628 -9.70 13.59 -2.21
C LEU A 628 -10.78 12.92 -1.36
N ILE A 629 -11.39 11.84 -1.86
CA ILE A 629 -12.41 11.09 -1.12
C ILE A 629 -11.83 10.50 0.16
N VAL A 630 -10.68 9.83 0.07
CA VAL A 630 -10.06 9.17 1.22
C VAL A 630 -9.57 10.18 2.25
N LEU A 631 -8.88 11.25 1.82
CA LEU A 631 -8.47 12.31 2.74
C LEU A 631 -9.69 12.95 3.41
N THR A 632 -10.73 13.30 2.65
CA THR A 632 -11.95 13.90 3.24
C THR A 632 -12.61 12.97 4.26
N PHE A 633 -12.77 11.69 3.94
CA PHE A 633 -13.36 10.70 4.85
C PHE A 633 -12.57 10.57 6.16
N PHE A 634 -11.25 10.37 6.09
CA PHE A 634 -10.41 10.30 7.29
C PHE A 634 -10.27 11.65 8.01
N GLY A 635 -10.37 12.76 7.29
CA GLY A 635 -10.40 14.10 7.86
C GLY A 635 -11.65 14.33 8.70
N ILE A 636 -12.81 13.85 8.25
CA ILE A 636 -14.05 13.89 9.04
C ILE A 636 -13.88 13.05 10.32
N ILE A 637 -13.32 11.84 10.22
CA ILE A 637 -13.05 10.98 11.38
C ILE A 637 -12.10 11.68 12.36
N GLU A 638 -11.02 12.29 11.86
CA GLU A 638 -10.04 13.02 12.67
C GLU A 638 -10.69 14.22 13.38
N ILE A 639 -11.58 14.95 12.72
CA ILE A 639 -12.34 16.06 13.31
C ILE A 639 -13.26 15.55 14.43
N ILE A 640 -14.02 14.47 14.19
CA ILE A 640 -14.89 13.86 15.21
C ILE A 640 -14.06 13.43 16.42
N PHE A 641 -12.93 12.75 16.17
CA PHE A 641 -12.04 12.28 17.21
C PHE A 641 -11.43 13.45 18.01
N PHE A 642 -11.02 14.52 17.34
CA PHE A 642 -10.55 15.75 17.98
C PHE A 642 -11.60 16.33 18.94
N PHE A 643 -12.86 16.46 18.52
CA PHE A 643 -13.92 16.99 19.38
C PHE A 643 -14.21 16.08 20.59
N LEU A 644 -14.25 14.76 20.38
CA LEU A 644 -14.44 13.79 21.46
C LEU A 644 -13.33 13.89 22.50
N ILE A 645 -12.07 13.88 22.05
CA ILE A 645 -10.91 13.96 22.94
C ILE A 645 -10.81 15.33 23.62
N ARG A 646 -11.07 16.41 22.91
CA ARG A 646 -11.16 17.76 23.49
C ARG A 646 -12.18 17.80 24.63
N SER A 647 -13.36 17.24 24.43
CA SER A 647 -14.42 17.18 25.45
C SER A 647 -13.95 16.44 26.71
N LEU A 648 -13.36 15.25 26.54
CA LEU A 648 -12.80 14.46 27.65
C LEU A 648 -11.68 15.21 28.39
N TYR A 649 -10.79 15.86 27.64
CA TYR A 649 -9.66 16.61 28.20
C TYR A 649 -10.15 17.80 29.04
N ILE A 650 -11.09 18.59 28.51
CA ILE A 650 -11.66 19.77 29.19
C ILE A 650 -12.44 19.34 30.45
N ASN A 651 -13.27 18.30 30.36
CA ASN A 651 -14.07 17.81 31.50
C ASN A 651 -13.19 17.34 32.66
N LYS A 652 -12.08 16.66 32.36
CA LYS A 652 -11.14 16.21 33.39
C LYS A 652 -10.32 17.35 33.98
N LEU A 653 -10.06 18.40 33.20
CA LEU A 653 -9.40 19.62 33.68
C LEU A 653 -10.32 20.42 34.63
N SER A 654 -11.60 20.57 34.30
CA SER A 654 -12.57 21.35 35.07
C SER A 654 -12.86 20.72 36.45
N GLN A 655 -12.91 19.39 36.53
CA GLN A 655 -13.02 18.66 37.79
C GLN A 655 -11.88 18.96 38.78
N HIS A 656 -10.75 19.49 38.30
CA HIS A 656 -9.55 19.71 39.10
C HIS A 656 -9.32 21.16 39.50
N ILE A 657 -10.13 22.08 38.95
CA ILE A 657 -10.03 23.52 39.16
C ILE A 657 -11.14 24.03 40.08
N LYS A 658 -12.25 23.28 40.20
CA LYS A 658 -13.32 23.55 41.17
C LYS A 658 -12.96 23.20 42.64
N ILE A 659 -11.69 22.92 42.93
CA ILE A 659 -11.11 22.70 44.27
C ILE A 659 -10.02 23.75 44.47
#